data_AF-A0AAE7BW93-F1
#
_entry.id   AF-A0AAE7BW93-F1
#
_cell.length_a   1.000
_cell.length_b   1.000
_cell.length_c   1.000
_cell.angle_alpha   90.00
_cell.angle_beta   90.00
_cell.angle_gamma   90.00
#
_symmetry.space_group_name_H-M   'P 1'
#
loop_
_entity.id
_entity.type
_entity.pdbx_description
1 polymer ?
#
loop_
_entity_poly.entity_id
_entity_poly.type
_entity_poly.pdbx_seq_one_letter_code
_entity_poly.pdbx_strand_id
1 'polypeptide(L)'
;MMKNYKKGLFTAVFLSTMSLMAAESRIIQVTTTLDIDDLKSCSLRQAIRTAYENKSYGSCNVGNRLPGQPDYIQLEKGEYILTRGELKLNSPISLYGALPFDEQAKDLLKGTFPAQQPIQTSINAQGQSRIFNTVTSGTTLEINNIALKNGYAKASSTDRGNGGALFIGGILKIYNSAILDSKADNQGGAIYFVGSDSERTVSLIKTLIMRNHAPLGSVWAMDCERKGLPTTSPTSISHSSIVENGNYQTGMSSSTSIIDYCGAGSIDIHASTIAKNRVDEEDGAIIQFSSRAEKPLNGLALLGLVSNTIVENEAAATLLYDDKGMKAFNSNILAFNTGQSCSYALNGGNTADQSINMILTNNALDSTCTVPAVKLTDAAKNIIIPAAIERSELLSDYKTASPYNIYLPLYYPIDKNSNTDFVNAGHLNCSESDQREIFRVSNGTLLLNPENANTCDIGSVELMRLTAADIQSLSNIAYSEMITVYEDRIQQLEAMLDDPGNAPRKLQIQAELDDFNSLLTNTKISAKYRAIYIDPFELALPKQIEKDGELRNKPFDVDQYSISTQAKGVGKLDASATGGTNLFPFGPDEQQVCEWVPELKRIMFYRKDGAITPPGVSEYCVYTLTENLSDSERANGVVAESSSGVLAATFNNIAPVAKNDIYTIRPENDLRVEVNPLSNDFDDDGPMDNLAPQYRKTPTHLDNTAAPIRFEDIDPSLINIYAEREGVCLDGTTSEKCYGGKITFEIKNNLSQFDYPIKYHYYDTEGIKSNTATIILRNSAKNTNSDSSGGGAINIIALFGLLGIAAYRSRRLFKS
;
A
#
# COMPACT_ATOMS: atom_id res chain seq x y z
N MET A 1 3.22 -11.80 -14.11
CA MET A 1 4.22 -11.68 -13.04
C MET A 1 3.95 -10.34 -12.34
N MET A 2 2.95 -10.27 -11.44
CA MET A 2 2.43 -9.04 -10.82
C MET A 2 3.11 -8.76 -9.46
N LYS A 3 4.43 -8.61 -9.45
CA LYS A 3 5.15 -8.02 -8.31
C LYS A 3 5.52 -6.63 -8.77
N ASN A 4 4.81 -5.58 -8.30
CA ASN A 4 5.28 -4.18 -8.19
C ASN A 4 4.16 -3.12 -8.06
N TYR A 5 2.90 -3.48 -7.79
CA TYR A 5 1.90 -2.50 -7.35
C TYR A 5 1.93 -2.28 -5.82
N LYS A 6 2.96 -1.58 -5.33
CA LYS A 6 3.10 -1.25 -3.89
C LYS A 6 2.57 0.13 -3.47
N LYS A 7 2.12 0.99 -4.40
CA LYS A 7 1.61 2.34 -4.03
C LYS A 7 0.10 2.45 -3.83
N GLY A 8 -0.69 1.46 -4.27
CA GLY A 8 -2.16 1.54 -4.21
C GLY A 8 -2.86 0.58 -3.23
N LEU A 9 -2.18 -0.45 -2.72
CA LEU A 9 -2.88 -1.56 -2.06
C LEU A 9 -3.38 -1.23 -0.65
N PHE A 10 -2.70 -0.39 0.14
CA PHE A 10 -3.10 -0.18 1.54
C PHE A 10 -4.30 0.76 1.70
N THR A 11 -4.44 1.79 0.85
CA THR A 11 -5.55 2.75 0.93
C THR A 11 -6.84 2.16 0.34
N ALA A 12 -6.74 1.33 -0.69
CA ALA A 12 -7.89 0.67 -1.30
C ALA A 12 -8.52 -0.39 -0.38
N VAL A 13 -7.71 -1.11 0.41
CA VAL A 13 -8.19 -2.23 1.24
C VAL A 13 -9.07 -1.79 2.42
N PHE A 14 -8.78 -0.63 3.03
CA PHE A 14 -9.62 -0.11 4.12
C PHE A 14 -10.92 0.56 3.62
N LEU A 15 -10.91 1.16 2.43
CA LEU A 15 -12.10 1.76 1.82
C LEU A 15 -13.03 0.70 1.18
N SER A 16 -12.47 -0.41 0.68
CA SER A 16 -13.21 -1.55 0.14
C SER A 16 -13.89 -2.38 1.26
N THR A 17 -13.23 -2.52 2.41
CA THR A 17 -13.79 -3.26 3.56
C THR A 17 -14.99 -2.55 4.15
N MET A 18 -15.03 -1.22 4.27
CA MET A 18 -16.23 -0.52 4.76
C MET A 18 -17.40 -0.54 3.78
N SER A 19 -17.14 -0.40 2.48
CA SER A 19 -18.17 -0.60 1.45
C SER A 19 -18.61 -2.07 1.33
N LEU A 20 -17.84 -3.02 1.90
CA LEU A 20 -18.25 -4.41 2.11
C LEU A 20 -19.05 -4.63 3.37
N MET A 21 -18.63 -4.01 4.47
CA MET A 21 -19.30 -4.15 5.76
C MET A 21 -20.67 -3.45 5.72
N ALA A 22 -20.80 -2.28 5.09
CA ALA A 22 -22.10 -1.60 4.93
C ALA A 22 -23.10 -2.38 4.05
N ALA A 23 -22.60 -3.29 3.20
CA ALA A 23 -23.44 -4.15 2.36
C ALA A 23 -23.88 -5.45 3.07
N GLU A 24 -23.41 -5.73 4.29
CA GLU A 24 -23.85 -6.87 5.10
C GLU A 24 -24.78 -6.43 6.23
N SER A 25 -25.94 -7.09 6.35
CA SER A 25 -27.00 -6.83 7.34
C SER A 25 -26.61 -7.15 8.80
N ARG A 26 -25.32 -7.09 9.15
CA ARG A 26 -24.72 -7.65 10.38
C ARG A 26 -23.90 -6.65 11.21
N ILE A 27 -23.85 -5.37 10.83
CA ILE A 27 -23.26 -4.30 11.67
C ILE A 27 -24.31 -3.77 12.64
N ILE A 28 -23.98 -3.62 13.92
CA ILE A 28 -24.80 -2.92 14.90
C ILE A 28 -24.57 -1.41 14.76
N GLN A 29 -25.60 -0.67 14.34
CA GLN A 29 -25.51 0.79 14.12
C GLN A 29 -25.93 1.55 15.38
N VAL A 30 -25.03 2.37 15.93
CA VAL A 30 -25.32 3.20 17.10
C VAL A 30 -26.01 4.49 16.64
N THR A 31 -27.21 4.74 17.14
CA THR A 31 -28.08 5.84 16.67
C THR A 31 -28.10 7.05 17.59
N THR A 32 -27.44 6.99 18.74
CA THR A 32 -27.34 8.11 19.68
C THR A 32 -25.98 8.18 20.35
N THR A 33 -25.50 9.41 20.61
CA THR A 33 -24.28 9.67 21.37
C THR A 33 -24.48 9.65 22.88
N LEU A 34 -25.74 9.60 23.35
CA LEU A 34 -26.06 9.59 24.77
C LEU A 34 -25.86 8.19 25.39
N ASP A 35 -25.28 8.11 26.58
CA ASP A 35 -25.20 6.87 27.36
C ASP A 35 -26.51 6.58 28.09
N ILE A 36 -27.51 6.17 27.31
CA ILE A 36 -28.86 5.86 27.75
C ILE A 36 -29.20 4.39 27.57
N ASP A 37 -30.27 3.98 28.24
CA ASP A 37 -30.78 2.61 28.23
C ASP A 37 -32.31 2.64 28.15
N ASP A 38 -32.81 2.91 26.95
CA ASP A 38 -34.24 3.01 26.63
C ASP A 38 -34.65 2.02 25.52
N LEU A 39 -35.94 1.97 25.17
CA LEU A 39 -36.43 1.07 24.13
C LEU A 39 -36.34 1.67 22.70
N LYS A 40 -36.05 2.96 22.56
CA LYS A 40 -36.22 3.73 21.30
C LYS A 40 -34.91 4.09 20.61
N SER A 41 -33.79 3.92 21.30
CA SER A 41 -32.47 4.31 20.86
C SER A 41 -31.56 3.07 20.80
N CYS A 42 -30.46 3.20 20.06
CA CYS A 42 -29.33 2.30 20.17
C CYS A 42 -28.13 3.12 20.63
N SER A 43 -27.86 3.14 21.95
CA SER A 43 -26.63 3.72 22.50
C SER A 43 -25.45 2.76 22.37
N LEU A 44 -24.22 3.25 22.52
CA LEU A 44 -23.02 2.39 22.51
C LEU A 44 -23.11 1.28 23.57
N ARG A 45 -23.61 1.59 24.77
CA ARG A 45 -23.77 0.59 25.83
C ARG A 45 -24.77 -0.49 25.45
N GLN A 46 -25.88 -0.10 24.82
CA GLN A 46 -26.88 -1.04 24.32
C GLN A 46 -26.34 -1.88 23.17
N ALA A 47 -25.56 -1.31 22.26
CA ALA A 47 -24.91 -2.03 21.17
C ALA A 47 -23.95 -3.11 21.69
N ILE A 48 -23.12 -2.81 22.69
CA ILE A 48 -22.24 -3.79 23.35
C ILE A 48 -23.06 -4.91 24.01
N ARG A 49 -24.20 -4.56 24.63
CA ARG A 49 -25.11 -5.56 25.19
C ARG A 49 -25.74 -6.45 24.11
N THR A 50 -26.17 -5.86 23.00
CA THR A 50 -26.71 -6.58 21.84
C THR A 50 -25.70 -7.56 21.26
N ALA A 51 -24.42 -7.15 21.13
CA ALA A 51 -23.34 -8.02 20.70
C ALA A 51 -23.19 -9.24 21.62
N TYR A 52 -23.19 -9.03 22.94
CA TYR A 52 -23.10 -10.13 23.90
C TYR A 52 -24.32 -11.06 23.85
N GLU A 53 -25.53 -10.51 23.87
CA GLU A 53 -26.76 -11.32 23.94
C GLU A 53 -27.12 -11.99 22.60
N ASN A 54 -26.48 -11.57 21.49
CA ASN A 54 -26.83 -11.98 20.12
C ASN A 54 -28.33 -11.79 19.81
N LYS A 55 -28.95 -10.81 20.46
CA LYS A 55 -30.37 -10.47 20.42
C LYS A 55 -30.53 -8.97 20.41
N SER A 56 -31.53 -8.49 19.68
CA SER A 56 -31.85 -7.06 19.62
C SER A 56 -32.17 -6.56 21.03
N TYR A 57 -31.57 -5.43 21.40
CA TYR A 57 -31.80 -4.78 22.68
C TYR A 57 -31.99 -3.27 22.45
N GLY A 58 -33.01 -2.67 23.06
CA GLY A 58 -33.46 -1.33 22.67
C GLY A 58 -33.85 -1.29 21.20
N SER A 59 -33.38 -0.28 20.47
CA SER A 59 -33.50 -0.20 19.00
C SER A 59 -32.25 -0.67 18.25
N CYS A 60 -31.30 -1.34 18.93
CA CYS A 60 -30.13 -1.93 18.27
C CYS A 60 -30.51 -3.17 17.46
N ASN A 61 -30.09 -3.20 16.20
CA ASN A 61 -30.23 -4.39 15.36
C ASN A 61 -29.25 -5.49 15.80
N VAL A 62 -29.61 -6.75 15.57
CA VAL A 62 -28.71 -7.87 15.91
C VAL A 62 -27.50 -7.85 14.97
N GLY A 63 -26.31 -8.05 15.53
CA GLY A 63 -25.06 -8.16 14.79
C GLY A 63 -24.82 -9.56 14.22
N ASN A 64 -23.58 -10.02 14.32
CA ASN A 64 -23.09 -11.26 13.74
C ASN A 64 -23.35 -12.46 14.66
N ARG A 65 -24.30 -13.32 14.26
CA ARG A 65 -24.67 -14.54 15.02
C ARG A 65 -23.74 -15.74 14.78
N LEU A 66 -22.68 -15.59 13.97
CA LEU A 66 -21.78 -16.71 13.69
C LEU A 66 -20.90 -17.01 14.91
N PRO A 67 -20.83 -18.28 15.36
CA PRO A 67 -20.03 -18.65 16.53
C PRO A 67 -18.56 -18.23 16.37
N GLY A 68 -18.02 -17.54 17.38
CA GLY A 68 -16.61 -17.16 17.47
C GLY A 68 -16.19 -15.96 16.61
N GLN A 69 -17.11 -15.33 15.87
CA GLN A 69 -16.82 -14.10 15.12
C GLN A 69 -17.09 -12.86 15.99
N PRO A 70 -16.29 -11.78 15.84
CA PRO A 70 -16.58 -10.53 16.52
C PRO A 70 -17.82 -9.85 15.94
N ASP A 71 -18.52 -9.11 16.79
CA ASP A 71 -19.53 -8.15 16.36
C ASP A 71 -18.89 -6.84 15.90
N TYR A 72 -19.44 -6.27 14.84
CA TYR A 72 -19.04 -4.98 14.31
C TYR A 72 -20.02 -3.92 14.80
N ILE A 73 -19.51 -2.90 15.49
CA ILE A 73 -20.30 -1.78 16.01
C ILE A 73 -19.80 -0.50 15.33
N GLN A 74 -20.69 0.19 14.62
CA GLN A 74 -20.39 1.44 13.92
C GLN A 74 -20.93 2.63 14.71
N LEU A 75 -20.06 3.62 14.88
CA LEU A 75 -20.33 4.91 15.50
C LEU A 75 -20.31 5.99 14.43
N GLU A 76 -21.28 6.89 14.50
CA GLU A 76 -21.30 8.09 13.69
C GLU A 76 -20.30 9.13 14.21
N LYS A 77 -20.09 10.19 13.43
CA LYS A 77 -19.33 11.35 13.86
C LYS A 77 -19.97 11.96 15.12
N GLY A 78 -19.17 12.20 16.15
CA GLY A 78 -19.67 12.79 17.40
C GLY A 78 -18.87 12.39 18.64
N GLU A 79 -19.29 12.93 19.78
CA GLU A 79 -18.74 12.60 21.10
C GLU A 79 -19.75 11.79 21.91
N TYR A 80 -19.39 10.55 22.22
CA TYR A 80 -20.16 9.60 23.00
C TYR A 80 -19.82 9.75 24.49
N ILE A 81 -20.74 10.33 25.25
CA ILE A 81 -20.49 10.71 26.64
C ILE A 81 -20.94 9.58 27.57
N LEU A 82 -20.00 8.99 28.32
CA LEU A 82 -20.32 7.95 29.31
C LEU A 82 -20.76 8.58 30.63
N THR A 83 -21.96 8.25 31.07
CA THR A 83 -22.55 8.75 32.32
C THR A 83 -22.94 7.63 33.29
N ARG A 84 -22.92 6.37 32.82
CA ARG A 84 -23.31 5.18 33.57
C ARG A 84 -22.12 4.27 33.89
N GLY A 85 -20.93 4.86 33.98
CA GLY A 85 -19.68 4.17 34.29
C GLY A 85 -19.02 3.48 33.10
N GLU A 86 -18.05 2.62 33.37
CA GLU A 86 -17.26 1.93 32.34
C GLU A 86 -18.09 0.99 31.45
N LEU A 87 -17.58 0.72 30.24
CA LEU A 87 -18.11 -0.26 29.30
C LEU A 87 -17.42 -1.61 29.55
N LYS A 88 -18.18 -2.57 30.09
CA LYS A 88 -17.72 -3.94 30.33
C LYS A 88 -18.05 -4.82 29.14
N LEU A 89 -17.05 -5.46 28.56
CA LEU A 89 -17.25 -6.36 27.42
C LEU A 89 -17.34 -7.80 27.89
N ASN A 90 -18.30 -8.54 27.32
CA ASN A 90 -18.48 -9.98 27.58
C ASN A 90 -18.41 -10.84 26.30
N SER A 91 -18.26 -10.21 25.13
CA SER A 91 -18.03 -10.86 23.84
C SER A 91 -17.00 -10.07 23.02
N PRO A 92 -16.37 -10.66 22.00
CA PRO A 92 -15.43 -9.95 21.13
C PRO A 92 -16.14 -8.91 20.27
N ILE A 93 -15.61 -7.68 20.21
CA ILE A 93 -16.18 -6.62 19.38
C ILE A 93 -15.09 -5.86 18.61
N SER A 94 -15.49 -5.30 17.47
CA SER A 94 -14.73 -4.30 16.71
C SER A 94 -15.55 -3.01 16.60
N LEU A 95 -15.02 -1.93 17.15
CA LEU A 95 -15.62 -0.61 17.14
C LEU A 95 -15.03 0.24 16.03
N TYR A 96 -15.90 0.87 15.24
CA TYR A 96 -15.52 1.75 14.15
C TYR A 96 -16.12 3.13 14.37
N GLY A 97 -15.28 4.15 14.45
CA GLY A 97 -15.69 5.55 14.33
C GLY A 97 -16.00 5.93 12.88
N ALA A 98 -16.46 7.16 12.69
CA ALA A 98 -16.55 7.75 11.37
C ALA A 98 -15.17 7.84 10.72
N LEU A 99 -15.09 7.51 9.43
CA LEU A 99 -13.85 7.58 8.67
C LEU A 99 -13.33 9.03 8.63
N PRO A 100 -12.10 9.28 9.09
CA PRO A 100 -11.55 10.64 9.15
C PRO A 100 -10.87 10.96 7.83
N PHE A 101 -11.63 10.97 6.74
CA PHE A 101 -11.16 11.31 5.40
C PHE A 101 -12.09 12.32 4.74
N ASP A 102 -11.51 13.21 3.94
CA ASP A 102 -12.23 14.02 2.97
C ASP A 102 -11.96 13.45 1.57
N GLU A 103 -12.94 12.74 1.05
CA GLU A 103 -12.87 12.09 -0.27
C GLU A 103 -12.95 13.08 -1.44
N GLN A 104 -13.19 14.37 -1.16
CA GLN A 104 -13.25 15.45 -2.15
C GLN A 104 -11.98 16.32 -2.16
N ALA A 105 -11.00 16.04 -1.30
CA ALA A 105 -9.75 16.78 -1.22
C ALA A 105 -8.53 15.88 -1.39
N LYS A 106 -7.44 16.44 -1.92
CA LYS A 106 -6.12 15.80 -1.95
C LYS A 106 -5.42 15.98 -0.61
N ASP A 107 -4.79 14.91 -0.14
CA ASP A 107 -3.97 14.91 1.07
C ASP A 107 -2.81 15.90 0.97
N LEU A 108 -2.58 16.69 2.01
CA LEU A 108 -1.57 17.77 2.00
C LEU A 108 -0.13 17.25 2.11
N LEU A 109 0.06 16.04 2.64
CA LEU A 109 1.36 15.37 2.71
C LEU A 109 1.66 14.63 1.40
N LYS A 110 0.69 13.85 0.89
CA LYS A 110 0.88 12.93 -0.24
C LYS A 110 0.51 13.51 -1.61
N GLY A 111 -0.36 14.52 -1.67
CA GLY A 111 -0.86 15.12 -2.91
C GLY A 111 -1.91 14.28 -3.65
N THR A 112 -2.46 13.25 -3.02
CA THR A 112 -3.40 12.29 -3.61
C THR A 112 -4.72 12.26 -2.83
N PHE A 113 -5.82 11.85 -3.47
CA PHE A 113 -7.09 11.58 -2.75
C PHE A 113 -7.02 10.26 -1.96
N PRO A 114 -7.80 10.11 -0.87
CA PRO A 114 -8.52 11.17 -0.14
C PRO A 114 -7.60 11.90 0.85
N ALA A 115 -8.01 13.09 1.31
CA ALA A 115 -7.26 13.83 2.32
C ALA A 115 -7.51 13.30 3.73
N GLN A 116 -6.47 13.12 4.53
CA GLN A 116 -6.60 12.76 5.94
C GLN A 116 -7.20 13.93 6.76
N GLN A 117 -8.23 13.62 7.55
CA GLN A 117 -8.86 14.51 8.53
C GLN A 117 -8.49 14.08 9.96
N PRO A 118 -8.68 14.94 10.98
CA PRO A 118 -8.54 14.50 12.37
C PRO A 118 -9.64 13.50 12.73
N ILE A 119 -9.41 12.67 13.75
CA ILE A 119 -10.40 11.72 14.27
C ILE A 119 -11.72 12.45 14.61
N GLN A 120 -12.83 11.95 14.06
CA GLN A 120 -14.14 12.61 14.13
C GLN A 120 -15.09 12.00 15.17
N THR A 121 -14.75 10.83 15.70
CA THR A 121 -15.54 10.13 16.72
C THR A 121 -14.75 10.00 18.00
N SER A 122 -15.40 10.25 19.14
CA SER A 122 -14.75 10.09 20.45
C SER A 122 -15.68 9.46 21.49
N ILE A 123 -15.10 8.73 22.43
CA ILE A 123 -15.77 8.21 23.63
C ILE A 123 -15.15 8.90 24.83
N ASN A 124 -15.96 9.63 25.59
CA ASN A 124 -15.51 10.51 26.65
C ASN A 124 -16.13 10.08 27.98
N ALA A 125 -15.30 9.71 28.96
CA ALA A 125 -15.76 9.31 30.29
C ALA A 125 -15.82 10.47 31.30
N GLN A 126 -15.49 11.70 30.87
CA GLN A 126 -15.59 12.93 31.67
C GLN A 126 -14.89 12.87 33.05
N GLY A 127 -13.86 12.04 33.18
CA GLY A 127 -13.18 11.79 34.44
C GLY A 127 -14.06 11.12 35.49
N GLN A 128 -15.15 10.45 35.10
CA GLN A 128 -16.09 9.80 36.03
C GLN A 128 -15.88 8.29 36.15
N SER A 129 -15.29 7.67 35.13
CA SER A 129 -15.01 6.23 35.11
C SER A 129 -13.90 5.89 34.14
N ARG A 130 -13.44 4.63 34.18
CA ARG A 130 -12.76 4.02 33.05
C ARG A 130 -13.64 4.00 31.81
N ILE A 131 -13.04 3.81 30.64
CA ILE A 131 -13.79 3.68 29.39
C ILE A 131 -14.11 2.22 29.12
N PHE A 132 -13.10 1.35 28.99
CA PHE A 132 -13.32 -0.08 28.72
C PHE A 132 -12.70 -1.00 29.76
N ASN A 133 -13.39 -2.11 30.03
CA ASN A 133 -12.92 -3.18 30.89
C ASN A 133 -13.20 -4.55 30.27
N THR A 134 -12.14 -5.34 30.04
CA THR A 134 -12.21 -6.71 29.50
C THR A 134 -11.69 -7.77 30.46
N VAL A 135 -11.34 -7.41 31.70
CA VAL A 135 -10.62 -8.28 32.64
C VAL A 135 -11.40 -9.53 33.01
N THR A 136 -12.71 -9.41 33.26
CA THR A 136 -13.54 -10.54 33.67
C THR A 136 -13.76 -11.55 32.53
N SER A 137 -13.88 -11.07 31.30
CA SER A 137 -14.21 -11.92 30.13
C SER A 137 -12.98 -12.39 29.36
N GLY A 138 -11.85 -11.67 29.46
CA GLY A 138 -10.65 -11.92 28.64
C GLY A 138 -10.89 -11.73 27.14
N THR A 139 -11.94 -10.99 26.76
CA THR A 139 -12.39 -10.89 25.37
C THR A 139 -11.56 -9.89 24.55
N THR A 140 -11.57 -10.07 23.23
CA THR A 140 -10.91 -9.17 22.28
C THR A 140 -11.67 -7.85 22.14
N LEU A 141 -10.93 -6.75 22.14
CA LEU A 141 -11.42 -5.41 21.83
C LEU A 141 -10.59 -4.83 20.68
N GLU A 142 -11.27 -4.45 19.61
CA GLU A 142 -10.68 -3.70 18.50
C GLU A 142 -11.32 -2.31 18.38
N ILE A 143 -10.50 -1.27 18.21
CA ILE A 143 -10.91 0.14 18.15
C ILE A 143 -10.28 0.77 16.90
N ASN A 144 -11.13 1.32 16.03
CA ASN A 144 -10.72 1.95 14.77
C ASN A 144 -11.31 3.37 14.68
N ASN A 145 -10.48 4.38 14.40
CA ASN A 145 -10.91 5.77 14.17
C ASN A 145 -11.66 6.41 15.36
N ILE A 146 -11.26 6.11 16.60
CA ILE A 146 -11.94 6.63 17.80
C ILE A 146 -10.92 7.23 18.77
N ALA A 147 -11.24 8.41 19.31
CA ALA A 147 -10.51 9.01 20.42
C ALA A 147 -11.15 8.63 21.76
N LEU A 148 -10.39 7.99 22.64
CA LEU A 148 -10.75 7.69 24.02
C LEU A 148 -10.29 8.86 24.90
N LYS A 149 -11.23 9.52 25.59
CA LYS A 149 -10.96 10.77 26.31
C LYS A 149 -11.36 10.70 27.77
N ASN A 150 -10.54 11.31 28.62
CA ASN A 150 -10.85 11.57 30.02
C ASN A 150 -11.30 10.31 30.80
N GLY A 151 -10.65 9.17 30.54
CA GLY A 151 -10.84 7.97 31.37
C GLY A 151 -10.28 8.21 32.78
N TYR A 152 -10.96 7.74 33.81
CA TYR A 152 -10.45 7.82 35.18
C TYR A 152 -10.69 6.54 35.99
N ALA A 153 -9.60 5.90 36.40
CA ALA A 153 -9.62 4.77 37.34
C ALA A 153 -9.38 5.27 38.77
N LYS A 154 -10.48 5.58 39.48
CA LYS A 154 -10.41 5.92 40.90
C LYS A 154 -10.11 4.67 41.74
N ALA A 155 -9.24 4.80 42.75
CA ALA A 155 -8.90 3.69 43.64
C ALA A 155 -10.14 3.09 44.32
N SER A 156 -10.30 1.77 44.17
CA SER A 156 -11.29 0.96 44.88
C SER A 156 -10.63 -0.30 45.45
N SER A 157 -11.31 -0.98 46.38
CA SER A 157 -10.79 -2.21 46.99
C SER A 157 -10.63 -3.38 46.02
N THR A 158 -11.31 -3.35 44.86
CA THR A 158 -11.38 -4.48 43.93
C THR A 158 -10.44 -4.39 42.74
N ASP A 159 -10.10 -3.19 42.30
CA ASP A 159 -9.29 -2.95 41.08
C ASP A 159 -8.11 -2.00 41.30
N ARG A 160 -7.91 -1.56 42.54
CA ARG A 160 -6.80 -0.70 43.01
C ARG A 160 -6.67 0.63 42.26
N GLY A 161 -7.62 1.01 41.41
CA GLY A 161 -7.50 2.22 40.57
C GLY A 161 -6.56 2.06 39.37
N ASN A 162 -6.51 0.86 38.76
CA ASN A 162 -5.71 0.58 37.57
C ASN A 162 -6.49 0.84 36.26
N GLY A 163 -5.78 1.30 35.22
CA GLY A 163 -6.25 1.35 33.83
C GLY A 163 -7.19 2.51 33.51
N GLY A 164 -6.69 3.74 33.43
CA GLY A 164 -7.53 4.94 33.33
C GLY A 164 -8.49 4.95 32.14
N ALA A 165 -7.99 4.75 30.91
CA ALA A 165 -8.87 4.53 29.76
C ALA A 165 -9.25 3.05 29.62
N LEU A 166 -8.25 2.17 29.67
CA LEU A 166 -8.35 0.77 29.28
C LEU A 166 -7.84 -0.16 30.39
N PHE A 167 -8.72 -1.02 30.90
CA PHE A 167 -8.37 -2.10 31.83
C PHE A 167 -8.56 -3.46 31.13
N ILE A 168 -7.47 -4.05 30.69
CA ILE A 168 -7.47 -5.08 29.63
C ILE A 168 -7.05 -6.43 30.20
N GLY A 169 -7.85 -7.48 29.98
CA GLY A 169 -7.46 -8.88 30.24
C GLY A 169 -7.49 -9.79 29.01
N GLY A 170 -7.80 -9.23 27.84
CA GLY A 170 -7.87 -9.95 26.56
C GLY A 170 -6.92 -9.36 25.51
N ILE A 171 -7.17 -9.68 24.23
CA ILE A 171 -6.44 -9.08 23.11
C ILE A 171 -6.94 -7.64 22.88
N LEU A 172 -6.02 -6.70 22.65
CA LEU A 172 -6.35 -5.32 22.30
C LEU A 172 -5.74 -4.95 20.95
N LYS A 173 -6.54 -4.34 20.08
CA LYS A 173 -6.09 -3.73 18.82
C LYS A 173 -6.64 -2.31 18.71
N ILE A 174 -5.76 -1.36 18.44
CA ILE A 174 -6.13 0.05 18.25
C ILE A 174 -5.47 0.53 16.97
N TYR A 175 -6.27 1.12 16.08
CA TYR A 175 -5.81 1.63 14.80
C TYR A 175 -6.36 3.04 14.54
N ASN A 176 -5.49 3.94 14.07
CA ASN A 176 -5.82 5.32 13.68
C ASN A 176 -6.70 6.03 14.74
N SER A 177 -6.27 5.97 16.00
CA SER A 177 -7.08 6.31 17.17
C SER A 177 -6.29 7.12 18.17
N ALA A 178 -6.91 7.52 19.27
CA ALA A 178 -6.21 8.30 20.30
C ALA A 178 -6.61 7.87 21.71
N ILE A 179 -5.69 7.99 22.67
CA ILE A 179 -5.95 7.88 24.10
C ILE A 179 -5.46 9.17 24.76
N LEU A 180 -6.42 9.97 25.22
CA LEU A 180 -6.22 11.36 25.59
C LEU A 180 -6.66 11.59 27.03
N ASP A 181 -5.86 12.36 27.76
CA ASP A 181 -6.25 13.00 29.02
C ASP A 181 -6.77 12.01 30.08
N SER A 182 -6.31 10.75 30.05
CA SER A 182 -6.80 9.69 30.95
C SER A 182 -5.90 9.50 32.17
N LYS A 183 -6.51 9.18 33.31
CA LYS A 183 -5.86 9.12 34.62
C LYS A 183 -6.12 7.79 35.33
N ALA A 184 -5.14 7.30 36.09
CA ALA A 184 -5.32 6.23 37.07
C ALA A 184 -4.75 6.64 38.44
N ASP A 185 -5.43 6.26 39.53
CA ASP A 185 -4.95 6.52 40.90
C ASP A 185 -3.78 5.61 41.30
N ASN A 186 -3.52 4.54 40.54
CA ASN A 186 -2.43 3.59 40.85
C ASN A 186 -1.54 3.35 39.64
N GLN A 187 -2.00 2.62 38.62
CA GLN A 187 -1.14 2.24 37.49
C GLN A 187 -1.87 2.26 36.15
N GLY A 188 -1.15 2.57 35.07
CA GLY A 188 -1.67 2.47 33.71
C GLY A 188 -2.67 3.58 33.40
N GLY A 189 -2.21 4.83 33.25
CA GLY A 189 -3.09 5.98 33.01
C GLY A 189 -3.89 5.84 31.71
N ALA A 190 -3.24 5.45 30.62
CA ALA A 190 -3.91 5.02 29.40
C ALA A 190 -4.33 3.54 29.49
N ILE A 191 -3.36 2.63 29.63
CA ILE A 191 -3.59 1.19 29.58
C ILE A 191 -3.00 0.50 30.81
N TYR A 192 -3.82 -0.34 31.44
CA TYR A 192 -3.34 -1.38 32.35
C TYR A 192 -3.69 -2.76 31.81
N PHE A 193 -2.66 -3.60 31.64
CA PHE A 193 -2.81 -4.98 31.19
C PHE A 193 -2.77 -5.97 32.36
N VAL A 194 -3.85 -6.73 32.52
CA VAL A 194 -3.99 -7.79 33.53
C VAL A 194 -3.47 -9.09 32.94
N GLY A 195 -2.57 -9.74 33.68
CA GLY A 195 -1.96 -11.00 33.26
C GLY A 195 -3.02 -12.09 33.03
N SER A 196 -2.71 -13.03 32.15
CA SER A 196 -3.61 -14.11 31.71
C SER A 196 -2.88 -15.45 31.73
N ASP A 197 -3.61 -16.57 31.85
CA ASP A 197 -3.03 -17.92 31.82
C ASP A 197 -2.54 -18.32 30.40
N SER A 198 -2.94 -17.55 29.38
CA SER A 198 -2.48 -17.66 27.99
C SER A 198 -1.92 -16.32 27.50
N GLU A 199 -1.04 -16.35 26.51
CA GLU A 199 -0.53 -15.13 25.87
C GLU A 199 -1.67 -14.29 25.27
N ARG A 200 -1.63 -12.96 25.48
CA ARG A 200 -2.55 -12.00 24.86
C ARG A 200 -1.76 -10.82 24.32
N THR A 201 -2.01 -10.49 23.06
CA THR A 201 -1.28 -9.44 22.35
C THR A 201 -1.97 -8.09 22.49
N VAL A 202 -1.16 -7.02 22.52
CA VAL A 202 -1.64 -5.65 22.34
C VAL A 202 -0.98 -5.04 21.11
N SER A 203 -1.77 -4.39 20.25
CA SER A 203 -1.27 -3.68 19.08
C SER A 203 -1.88 -2.29 19.00
N LEU A 204 -1.01 -1.27 18.96
CA LEU A 204 -1.35 0.15 18.82
C LEU A 204 -0.68 0.65 17.54
N ILE A 205 -1.46 0.98 16.53
CA ILE A 205 -0.96 1.42 15.22
C ILE A 205 -1.57 2.79 14.93
N LYS A 206 -0.75 3.75 14.49
CA LYS A 206 -1.24 5.11 14.16
C LYS A 206 -2.03 5.72 15.33
N THR A 207 -1.47 5.61 16.53
CA THR A 207 -2.16 5.99 17.77
C THR A 207 -1.52 7.21 18.42
N LEU A 208 -2.33 8.21 18.73
CA LEU A 208 -1.92 9.35 19.55
C LEU A 208 -2.17 9.02 21.03
N ILE A 209 -1.12 8.96 21.84
CA ILE A 209 -1.20 8.73 23.28
C ILE A 209 -0.66 9.96 23.98
N MET A 210 -1.56 10.78 24.52
CA MET A 210 -1.22 12.11 24.96
C MET A 210 -1.90 12.53 26.27
N ARG A 211 -1.14 13.19 27.15
CA ARG A 211 -1.62 13.74 28.42
C ARG A 211 -2.27 12.73 29.37
N ASN A 212 -1.80 11.49 29.33
CA ASN A 212 -2.22 10.46 30.29
C ASN A 212 -1.35 10.50 31.55
N HIS A 213 -1.93 10.09 32.69
CA HIS A 213 -1.29 10.21 33.99
C HIS A 213 -1.57 9.02 34.91
N ALA A 214 -0.53 8.47 35.53
CA ALA A 214 -0.62 7.58 36.67
C ALA A 214 0.65 7.67 37.53
N PRO A 215 0.60 7.36 38.84
CA PRO A 215 1.80 7.25 39.66
C PRO A 215 2.86 6.31 39.06
N LEU A 216 2.42 5.22 38.42
CA LEU A 216 3.29 4.28 37.71
C LEU A 216 2.71 3.95 36.33
N GLY A 217 3.52 4.07 35.28
CA GLY A 217 3.12 3.75 33.92
C GLY A 217 1.96 4.63 33.44
N SER A 218 2.22 5.92 33.22
CA SER A 218 1.20 6.87 32.73
C SER A 218 0.56 6.46 31.41
N VAL A 219 1.30 5.72 30.56
CA VAL A 219 0.81 5.17 29.30
C VAL A 219 0.56 3.67 29.43
N TRP A 220 1.52 2.93 29.95
CA TRP A 220 1.46 1.47 30.02
C TRP A 220 1.93 0.96 31.36
N ALA A 221 1.14 0.08 31.96
CA ALA A 221 1.53 -0.75 33.09
C ALA A 221 0.87 -2.14 32.99
N MET A 222 1.44 -3.12 33.67
CA MET A 222 0.92 -4.48 33.65
C MET A 222 1.17 -5.26 34.94
N ASP A 223 0.42 -6.35 35.10
CA ASP A 223 0.76 -7.41 36.05
C ASP A 223 2.04 -8.12 35.57
N CYS A 224 3.00 -8.32 36.47
CA CYS A 224 4.27 -8.98 36.13
C CYS A 224 4.17 -10.51 36.22
N GLU A 225 3.31 -11.00 37.10
CA GLU A 225 3.11 -12.43 37.35
C GLU A 225 1.64 -12.75 37.57
N ARG A 226 1.24 -13.96 37.15
CA ARG A 226 -0.05 -14.55 37.43
C ARG A 226 0.12 -16.00 37.81
N LYS A 227 -0.44 -16.38 38.97
CA LYS A 227 -0.33 -17.75 39.54
C LYS A 227 1.12 -18.25 39.63
N GLY A 228 2.07 -17.35 39.93
CA GLY A 228 3.50 -17.65 40.04
C GLY A 228 4.22 -17.86 38.71
N LEU A 229 3.57 -17.57 37.58
CA LEU A 229 4.20 -17.56 36.25
C LEU A 229 4.34 -16.12 35.76
N PRO A 230 5.42 -15.77 35.05
CA PRO A 230 5.56 -14.43 34.50
C PRO A 230 4.49 -14.16 33.44
N THR A 231 3.91 -12.96 33.47
CA THR A 231 2.93 -12.52 32.47
C THR A 231 3.62 -12.40 31.11
N THR A 232 2.99 -12.95 30.06
CA THR A 232 3.41 -12.73 28.67
C THR A 232 2.38 -11.86 27.94
N SER A 233 2.82 -10.71 27.47
CA SER A 233 2.02 -9.81 26.62
C SER A 233 2.90 -9.19 25.54
N PRO A 234 3.03 -9.83 24.37
CA PRO A 234 3.63 -9.21 23.21
C PRO A 234 2.85 -7.93 22.86
N THR A 235 3.54 -6.79 22.96
CA THR A 235 2.96 -5.46 22.78
C THR A 235 3.70 -4.75 21.65
N SER A 236 2.96 -4.34 20.62
CA SER A 236 3.51 -3.55 19.50
C SER A 236 2.91 -2.16 19.48
N ILE A 237 3.75 -1.14 19.38
CA ILE A 237 3.36 0.26 19.16
C ILE A 237 4.06 0.74 17.89
N SER A 238 3.30 1.05 16.84
CA SER A 238 3.85 1.46 15.55
C SER A 238 3.24 2.74 15.03
N HIS A 239 4.03 3.52 14.29
CA HIS A 239 3.56 4.72 13.60
C HIS A 239 2.83 5.68 14.54
N SER A 240 3.28 5.82 15.79
CA SER A 240 2.50 6.43 16.88
C SER A 240 3.24 7.59 17.54
N SER A 241 2.50 8.38 18.31
CA SER A 241 3.07 9.47 19.12
C SER A 241 2.73 9.26 20.60
N ILE A 242 3.74 9.12 21.44
CA ILE A 242 3.64 9.07 22.90
C ILE A 242 4.18 10.38 23.45
N VAL A 243 3.30 11.36 23.66
CA VAL A 243 3.71 12.74 23.90
C VAL A 243 3.01 13.37 25.08
N GLU A 244 3.72 14.21 25.83
CA GLU A 244 3.13 14.99 26.93
C GLU A 244 2.42 14.12 27.99
N ASN A 245 2.91 12.92 28.30
CA ASN A 245 2.36 12.08 29.37
C ASN A 245 3.11 12.29 30.70
N GLY A 246 2.50 11.84 31.80
CA GLY A 246 3.06 11.94 33.15
C GLY A 246 2.73 13.27 33.82
N ASN A 247 3.75 14.01 34.27
CA ASN A 247 3.66 15.28 34.98
C ASN A 247 3.58 16.47 34.00
N TYR A 248 2.79 16.33 32.93
CA TYR A 248 2.74 17.27 31.80
C TYR A 248 2.16 18.65 32.15
N GLN A 249 1.52 18.78 33.31
CA GLN A 249 1.11 20.05 33.89
C GLN A 249 1.84 20.31 35.21
N THR A 250 2.12 21.58 35.49
CA THR A 250 2.67 22.01 36.77
C THR A 250 1.68 21.70 37.91
N GLY A 251 2.17 21.10 39.00
CA GLY A 251 1.36 20.79 40.18
C GLY A 251 0.62 19.45 40.14
N MET A 252 0.84 18.60 39.14
CA MET A 252 0.37 17.22 39.15
C MET A 252 1.11 16.38 40.21
N SER A 253 0.46 15.33 40.73
CA SER A 253 1.12 14.30 41.53
C SER A 253 2.25 13.67 40.74
N SER A 254 3.39 13.33 41.37
CA SER A 254 4.54 12.79 40.63
C SER A 254 4.24 11.41 40.06
N SER A 255 4.44 11.25 38.75
CA SER A 255 4.55 9.98 38.05
C SER A 255 6.01 9.54 38.05
N THR A 256 6.26 8.24 38.26
CA THR A 256 7.62 7.66 38.23
C THR A 256 7.92 6.94 36.91
N SER A 257 6.92 6.70 36.07
CA SER A 257 7.16 6.15 34.73
C SER A 257 6.07 6.42 33.70
N ILE A 258 6.46 6.43 32.43
CA ILE A 258 5.51 6.52 31.30
C ILE A 258 5.14 5.11 30.82
N ILE A 259 6.15 4.27 30.58
CA ILE A 259 6.00 2.86 30.24
C ILE A 259 6.64 2.03 31.35
N ASP A 260 5.82 1.28 32.08
CA ASP A 260 6.23 0.38 33.16
C ASP A 260 6.10 -1.08 32.71
N TYR A 261 7.20 -1.68 32.24
CA TYR A 261 7.18 -3.04 31.70
C TYR A 261 7.77 -4.06 32.69
N CYS A 262 7.16 -5.24 32.76
CA CYS A 262 7.63 -6.37 33.57
C CYS A 262 7.09 -7.71 33.02
N GLY A 263 7.44 -8.85 33.63
CA GLY A 263 7.08 -10.17 33.10
C GLY A 263 8.01 -10.67 32.00
N ALA A 264 7.53 -11.49 31.06
CA ALA A 264 8.34 -12.28 30.11
C ALA A 264 7.96 -12.11 28.61
N GLY A 265 7.17 -11.09 28.24
CA GLY A 265 6.78 -10.83 26.84
C GLY A 265 7.72 -9.85 26.12
N SER A 266 7.25 -9.27 25.01
CA SER A 266 7.92 -8.15 24.32
C SER A 266 7.15 -6.83 24.44
N ILE A 267 7.89 -5.73 24.40
CA ILE A 267 7.38 -4.42 24.02
C ILE A 267 8.22 -3.88 22.87
N ASP A 268 7.59 -3.79 21.71
CA ASP A 268 8.19 -3.42 20.43
C ASP A 268 7.61 -2.08 19.98
N ILE A 269 8.44 -1.04 19.97
CA ILE A 269 8.06 0.31 19.53
C ILE A 269 8.82 0.62 18.24
N HIS A 270 8.12 1.00 17.18
CA HIS A 270 8.79 1.35 15.94
C HIS A 270 8.12 2.47 15.14
N ALA A 271 8.91 3.18 14.34
CA ALA A 271 8.46 4.31 13.52
C ALA A 271 7.63 5.33 14.34
N SER A 272 8.02 5.60 15.59
CA SER A 272 7.21 6.36 16.55
C SER A 272 7.99 7.47 17.25
N THR A 273 7.28 8.50 17.70
CA THR A 273 7.85 9.60 18.48
C THR A 273 7.49 9.46 19.95
N ILE A 274 8.49 9.51 20.84
CA ILE A 274 8.33 9.55 22.29
C ILE A 274 8.96 10.86 22.79
N ALA A 275 8.13 11.86 23.07
CA ALA A 275 8.67 13.19 23.35
C ALA A 275 7.87 14.00 24.36
N LYS A 276 8.54 14.92 25.06
CA LYS A 276 7.92 15.85 25.99
C LYS A 276 7.14 15.16 27.12
N ASN A 277 7.45 13.90 27.40
CA ASN A 277 6.89 13.21 28.55
C ASN A 277 7.71 13.57 29.78
N ARG A 278 7.04 13.70 30.92
CA ARG A 278 7.65 14.14 32.16
C ARG A 278 7.33 13.21 33.30
N VAL A 279 8.32 12.78 34.05
CA VAL A 279 8.18 12.00 35.28
C VAL A 279 9.02 12.64 36.37
N ASP A 280 9.15 11.98 37.51
CA ASP A 280 10.06 12.40 38.55
C ASP A 280 11.50 12.52 38.02
N GLU A 281 12.13 13.67 38.26
CA GLU A 281 13.47 13.97 37.76
C GLU A 281 14.57 13.39 38.68
N GLU A 282 14.23 12.93 39.89
CA GLU A 282 15.19 12.35 40.84
C GLU A 282 15.31 10.82 40.68
N ASP A 283 14.19 10.11 40.49
CA ASP A 283 14.18 8.63 40.40
C ASP A 283 13.28 8.04 39.29
N GLY A 284 12.59 8.89 38.52
CA GLY A 284 11.65 8.46 37.50
C GLY A 284 12.32 8.03 36.19
N ALA A 285 11.63 7.17 35.44
CA ALA A 285 12.08 6.72 34.12
C ALA A 285 10.99 6.77 33.04
N ILE A 286 11.29 7.27 31.84
CA ILE A 286 10.30 7.28 30.75
C ILE A 286 9.96 5.84 30.33
N ILE A 287 10.98 5.03 30.05
CA ILE A 287 10.87 3.60 29.77
C ILE A 287 11.54 2.84 30.91
N GLN A 288 10.73 2.23 31.76
CA GLN A 288 11.16 1.39 32.87
C GLN A 288 11.22 -0.08 32.43
N PHE A 289 12.42 -0.57 32.14
CA PHE A 289 12.68 -1.94 31.68
C PHE A 289 13.77 -2.61 32.53
N SER A 290 13.53 -2.67 33.83
CA SER A 290 14.42 -3.33 34.81
C SER A 290 13.61 -4.08 35.86
N SER A 291 14.18 -5.16 36.38
CA SER A 291 13.59 -5.96 37.45
C SER A 291 13.63 -5.22 38.80
N ARG A 292 12.49 -5.16 39.49
CA ARG A 292 12.35 -4.63 40.86
C ARG A 292 11.59 -5.64 41.72
N ALA A 293 11.73 -5.54 43.05
CA ALA A 293 11.17 -6.53 43.99
C ALA A 293 9.65 -6.79 43.79
N GLU A 294 8.87 -5.73 43.57
CA GLU A 294 7.42 -5.82 43.34
C GLU A 294 7.03 -5.84 41.85
N LYS A 295 8.02 -5.68 40.97
CA LYS A 295 7.85 -5.61 39.51
C LYS A 295 8.96 -6.43 38.82
N PRO A 296 8.95 -7.77 38.95
CA PRO A 296 10.00 -8.62 38.42
C PRO A 296 10.01 -8.60 36.89
N LEU A 297 11.19 -8.42 36.30
CA LEU A 297 11.41 -8.56 34.86
C LEU A 297 12.07 -9.91 34.61
N ASN A 298 11.47 -10.71 33.72
CA ASN A 298 11.98 -12.03 33.40
C ASN A 298 13.12 -11.95 32.37
N GLY A 299 14.02 -12.93 32.40
CA GLY A 299 15.13 -13.03 31.43
C GLY A 299 14.70 -13.22 29.98
N LEU A 300 13.46 -13.69 29.73
CA LEU A 300 12.87 -13.84 28.39
C LEU A 300 12.23 -12.56 27.84
N ALA A 301 12.14 -11.49 28.64
CA ALA A 301 11.54 -10.24 28.19
C ALA A 301 12.33 -9.61 27.03
N LEU A 302 11.66 -8.88 26.14
CA LEU A 302 12.29 -8.16 25.04
C LEU A 302 11.81 -6.71 24.95
N LEU A 303 12.76 -5.79 24.83
CA LEU A 303 12.52 -4.39 24.45
C LEU A 303 13.08 -4.17 23.03
N GLY A 304 12.18 -4.00 22.07
CA GLY A 304 12.51 -3.67 20.68
C GLY A 304 12.24 -2.20 20.41
N LEU A 305 13.27 -1.46 19.98
CA LEU A 305 13.13 -0.08 19.52
C LEU A 305 13.66 0.01 18.08
N VAL A 306 12.83 0.37 17.11
CA VAL A 306 13.24 0.49 15.70
C VAL A 306 12.76 1.80 15.07
N SER A 307 13.66 2.64 14.56
CA SER A 307 13.29 3.89 13.89
C SER A 307 12.41 4.81 14.75
N ASN A 308 12.78 5.04 16.02
CA ASN A 308 12.04 5.95 16.91
C ASN A 308 12.78 7.27 17.12
N THR A 309 12.03 8.35 17.35
CA THR A 309 12.56 9.63 17.82
C THR A 309 12.19 9.82 19.28
N ILE A 310 13.17 9.72 20.19
CA ILE A 310 13.00 9.78 21.65
C ILE A 310 13.77 10.99 22.20
N VAL A 311 13.09 12.13 22.32
CA VAL A 311 13.71 13.45 22.57
C VAL A 311 12.86 14.33 23.47
N GLU A 312 13.48 15.32 24.11
CA GLU A 312 12.82 16.31 24.98
C GLU A 312 11.96 15.69 26.09
N ASN A 313 12.30 14.49 26.56
CA ASN A 313 11.66 13.93 27.76
C ASN A 313 12.39 14.39 29.02
N GLU A 314 11.63 14.48 30.12
CA GLU A 314 12.12 14.94 31.41
C GLU A 314 12.00 13.83 32.47
N ALA A 315 13.13 13.30 32.92
CA ALA A 315 13.22 12.18 33.87
C ALA A 315 14.62 12.09 34.50
N ALA A 316 14.78 11.27 35.54
CA ALA A 316 16.12 10.85 35.97
C ALA A 316 16.81 9.99 34.89
N ALA A 317 16.03 9.11 34.24
CA ALA A 317 16.48 8.32 33.10
C ALA A 317 15.41 8.23 31.99
N THR A 318 15.79 8.39 30.72
CA THR A 318 14.84 8.13 29.62
C THR A 318 14.62 6.63 29.45
N LEU A 319 15.69 5.84 29.42
CA LEU A 319 15.63 4.39 29.51
C LEU A 319 16.35 3.91 30.77
N LEU A 320 15.62 3.27 31.70
CA LEU A 320 16.22 2.55 32.82
C LEU A 320 16.17 1.05 32.55
N TYR A 321 17.34 0.39 32.61
CA TYR A 321 17.45 -1.04 32.30
C TYR A 321 18.43 -1.78 33.20
N ASP A 322 18.33 -3.12 33.26
CA ASP A 322 19.24 -3.99 34.01
C ASP A 322 19.81 -5.15 33.15
N ASP A 323 20.30 -6.21 33.80
CA ASP A 323 20.84 -7.42 33.16
C ASP A 323 19.76 -8.39 32.65
N LYS A 324 18.46 -8.12 32.86
CA LYS A 324 17.35 -9.00 32.48
C LYS A 324 16.76 -8.65 31.13
N GLY A 325 16.35 -9.67 30.37
CA GLY A 325 15.74 -9.51 29.06
C GLY A 325 16.72 -8.99 27.99
N MET A 326 16.28 -9.05 26.75
CA MET A 326 17.00 -8.58 25.57
C MET A 326 16.60 -7.14 25.23
N LYS A 327 17.58 -6.31 24.85
CA LYS A 327 17.36 -4.96 24.33
C LYS A 327 17.85 -4.91 22.88
N ALA A 328 16.98 -4.57 21.93
CA ALA A 328 17.32 -4.54 20.52
C ALA A 328 16.97 -3.17 19.93
N PHE A 329 17.98 -2.32 19.74
CA PHE A 329 17.82 -0.96 19.24
C PHE A 329 18.41 -0.84 17.84
N ASN A 330 17.58 -0.43 16.89
CA ASN A 330 18.00 -0.16 15.53
C ASN A 330 17.47 1.19 15.02
N SER A 331 18.35 2.05 14.51
CA SER A 331 17.96 3.30 13.84
C SER A 331 17.16 4.29 14.70
N ASN A 332 17.35 4.30 16.02
CA ASN A 332 16.65 5.23 16.92
C ASN A 332 17.47 6.49 17.19
N ILE A 333 16.77 7.60 17.43
CA ILE A 333 17.33 8.77 18.13
C ILE A 333 16.92 8.64 19.60
N LEU A 334 17.90 8.55 20.49
CA LEU A 334 17.72 8.56 21.94
C LEU A 334 18.70 9.57 22.53
N ALA A 335 18.26 10.83 22.51
CA ALA A 335 19.10 12.00 22.79
C ALA A 335 18.25 13.22 23.15
N PHE A 336 18.90 14.30 23.60
CA PHE A 336 18.23 15.57 23.90
C PHE A 336 17.13 15.45 24.96
N ASN A 337 17.31 14.53 25.90
CA ASN A 337 16.45 14.38 27.07
C ASN A 337 17.14 14.99 28.29
N THR A 338 16.39 15.36 29.33
CA THR A 338 16.99 15.69 30.63
C THR A 338 17.26 14.42 31.44
N GLY A 339 18.25 14.47 32.34
CA GLY A 339 18.74 13.28 33.02
C GLY A 339 19.65 12.42 32.14
N GLN A 340 19.68 11.10 32.39
CA GLN A 340 20.43 10.15 31.56
C GLN A 340 19.55 9.58 30.44
N SER A 341 19.97 9.67 29.18
CA SER A 341 19.23 9.03 28.08
C SER A 341 19.15 7.51 28.22
N CYS A 342 20.18 6.87 28.79
CA CYS A 342 20.16 5.46 29.17
C CYS A 342 20.89 5.29 30.50
N SER A 343 20.27 4.58 31.44
CA SER A 343 20.82 4.29 32.75
C SER A 343 20.76 2.80 33.07
N TYR A 344 21.85 2.28 33.63
CA TYR A 344 21.93 0.91 34.10
C TYR A 344 21.58 0.87 35.59
N ALA A 345 20.53 0.13 35.95
CA ALA A 345 19.94 0.14 37.29
C ALA A 345 20.81 -0.54 38.36
N LEU A 346 21.80 -1.36 37.97
CA LEU A 346 22.64 -2.13 38.87
C LEU A 346 24.05 -1.55 38.95
N ASN A 347 24.81 -1.97 39.98
CA ASN A 347 26.24 -1.65 40.16
C ASN A 347 26.58 -0.14 40.05
N GLY A 348 25.69 0.73 40.50
CA GLY A 348 25.87 2.18 40.43
C GLY A 348 26.01 2.72 39.00
N GLY A 349 25.35 2.08 38.02
CA GLY A 349 25.42 2.48 36.61
C GLY A 349 26.55 1.82 35.83
N ASN A 350 27.45 1.06 36.48
CA ASN A 350 28.59 0.47 35.80
C ASN A 350 28.20 -0.78 34.98
N THR A 351 28.42 -0.72 33.67
CA THR A 351 28.16 -1.81 32.71
C THR A 351 29.36 -2.72 32.47
N ALA A 352 30.53 -2.42 33.03
CA ALA A 352 31.73 -3.23 32.89
C ALA A 352 31.54 -4.64 33.50
N ASP A 353 32.02 -5.65 32.78
CA ASP A 353 31.98 -7.08 33.17
C ASP A 353 30.57 -7.65 33.41
N GLN A 354 29.51 -6.93 32.97
CA GLN A 354 28.13 -7.39 33.10
C GLN A 354 27.68 -8.16 31.86
N SER A 355 26.91 -9.24 32.07
CA SER A 355 26.32 -10.03 30.99
C SER A 355 25.02 -9.40 30.48
N ILE A 356 25.10 -8.18 29.91
CA ILE A 356 23.94 -7.46 29.39
C ILE A 356 23.63 -7.92 27.96
N ASN A 357 22.43 -8.48 27.75
CA ASN A 357 21.97 -8.88 26.42
C ASN A 357 21.39 -7.68 25.65
N MET A 358 22.22 -7.05 24.83
CA MET A 358 21.87 -5.84 24.08
C MET A 358 22.46 -5.87 22.66
N ILE A 359 21.67 -5.39 21.69
CA ILE A 359 22.04 -5.10 20.30
C ILE A 359 21.78 -3.61 20.07
N LEU A 360 22.81 -2.88 19.61
CA LEU A 360 22.74 -1.47 19.26
C LEU A 360 23.28 -1.32 17.83
N THR A 361 22.44 -0.99 16.86
CA THR A 361 22.89 -0.74 15.48
C THR A 361 22.28 0.55 14.92
N ASN A 362 23.09 1.38 14.27
CA ASN A 362 22.68 2.58 13.56
C ASN A 362 21.88 3.59 14.41
N ASN A 363 22.07 3.61 15.73
CA ASN A 363 21.35 4.54 16.60
C ASN A 363 22.12 5.86 16.75
N ALA A 364 21.41 6.95 16.95
CA ALA A 364 21.96 8.20 17.44
C ALA A 364 21.70 8.31 18.95
N LEU A 365 22.77 8.21 19.75
CA LEU A 365 22.74 8.21 21.22
C LEU A 365 23.49 9.44 21.72
N ASP A 366 22.97 10.14 22.73
CA ASP A 366 23.79 11.16 23.39
C ASP A 366 24.84 10.54 24.33
N SER A 367 25.81 11.35 24.77
CA SER A 367 26.90 10.91 25.65
C SER A 367 26.45 10.46 27.05
N THR A 368 25.20 10.71 27.44
CA THR A 368 24.64 10.30 28.75
C THR A 368 23.99 8.91 28.69
N CYS A 369 23.86 8.33 27.50
CA CYS A 369 23.38 6.97 27.32
C CYS A 369 24.44 5.94 27.74
N THR A 370 24.34 5.47 28.98
CA THR A 370 25.24 4.46 29.54
C THR A 370 24.92 3.08 28.97
N VAL A 371 25.78 2.56 28.11
CA VAL A 371 25.67 1.22 27.47
C VAL A 371 27.02 0.48 27.51
N PRO A 372 27.05 -0.86 27.35
CA PRO A 372 28.33 -1.58 27.34
C PRO A 372 29.18 -1.20 26.12
N ALA A 373 30.41 -0.74 26.35
CA ALA A 373 31.31 -0.27 25.27
C ALA A 373 31.54 -1.30 24.16
N VAL A 374 31.55 -2.60 24.52
CA VAL A 374 31.68 -3.72 23.56
C VAL A 374 30.54 -3.81 22.55
N LYS A 375 29.44 -3.08 22.74
CA LYS A 375 28.29 -3.00 21.82
C LYS A 375 28.40 -1.83 20.84
N LEU A 376 29.31 -0.89 21.05
CA LEU A 376 29.52 0.29 20.22
C LEU A 376 30.68 0.06 19.22
N THR A 377 30.61 -1.02 18.44
CA THR A 377 31.63 -1.34 17.43
C THR A 377 31.45 -0.53 16.15
N ASP A 378 32.51 -0.30 15.38
CA ASP A 378 32.43 0.39 14.08
C ASP A 378 31.41 -0.26 13.11
N ALA A 379 31.34 -1.59 13.10
CA ALA A 379 30.38 -2.34 12.28
C ALA A 379 28.90 -2.05 12.64
N ALA A 380 28.65 -1.57 13.86
CA ALA A 380 27.33 -1.23 14.33
C ALA A 380 26.90 0.20 13.96
N LYS A 381 27.82 1.06 13.48
CA LYS A 381 27.55 2.42 12.96
C LYS A 381 26.65 3.29 13.86
N ASN A 382 26.76 3.17 15.18
CA ASN A 382 26.04 4.08 16.09
C ASN A 382 26.73 5.46 16.11
N ILE A 383 25.96 6.54 16.12
CA ILE A 383 26.42 7.92 16.26
C ILE A 383 26.33 8.30 17.74
N ILE A 384 27.45 8.77 18.31
CA ILE A 384 27.46 9.35 19.66
C ILE A 384 27.43 10.87 19.53
N ILE A 385 26.31 11.48 19.93
CA ILE A 385 26.09 12.93 19.84
C ILE A 385 26.86 13.63 20.96
N PRO A 386 27.77 14.57 20.65
CA PRO A 386 28.48 15.35 21.64
C PRO A 386 27.53 16.26 22.44
N ALA A 387 27.82 16.45 23.73
CA ALA A 387 26.99 17.25 24.63
C ALA A 387 26.82 18.74 24.24
N ALA A 388 27.68 19.27 23.35
CA ALA A 388 27.60 20.65 22.88
C ALA A 388 26.66 20.84 21.68
N ILE A 389 26.22 19.76 21.03
CA ILE A 389 25.29 19.83 19.90
C ILE A 389 23.88 19.98 20.43
N GLU A 390 23.18 21.02 19.96
CA GLU A 390 21.80 21.28 20.34
C GLU A 390 20.82 20.50 19.46
N ARG A 391 19.63 20.17 20.00
CA ARG A 391 18.57 19.48 19.24
C ARG A 391 18.25 20.20 17.92
N SER A 392 18.14 21.53 17.99
CA SER A 392 17.80 22.40 16.85
C SER A 392 18.80 22.34 15.70
N GLU A 393 19.98 21.75 15.92
CA GLU A 393 20.97 21.54 14.88
C GLU A 393 20.71 20.29 14.05
N LEU A 394 19.98 19.29 14.56
CA LEU A 394 19.78 18.01 13.89
C LEU A 394 18.29 17.67 13.67
N LEU A 395 17.38 18.32 14.40
CA LEU A 395 15.94 18.12 14.34
C LEU A 395 15.20 19.47 14.29
N SER A 396 14.07 19.51 13.57
CA SER A 396 13.14 20.63 13.59
C SER A 396 12.58 20.88 14.99
N ASP A 397 11.90 22.00 15.21
CA ASP A 397 11.04 22.14 16.39
C ASP A 397 9.91 21.11 16.41
N TYR A 398 9.33 20.90 17.60
CA TYR A 398 8.19 20.01 17.80
C TYR A 398 7.01 20.41 16.90
N LYS A 399 6.57 19.48 16.05
CA LYS A 399 5.40 19.65 15.18
C LYS A 399 4.19 19.07 15.87
N THR A 400 3.24 19.92 16.22
CA THR A 400 1.94 19.50 16.75
C THR A 400 1.12 18.76 15.70
N ALA A 401 0.08 18.03 16.11
CA ALA A 401 -0.80 17.31 15.21
C ALA A 401 -1.34 18.21 14.08
N SER A 402 -1.08 17.85 12.83
CA SER A 402 -1.45 18.58 11.62
C SER A 402 -1.70 17.60 10.46
N PRO A 403 -2.29 18.04 9.34
CA PRO A 403 -2.43 17.20 8.16
C PRO A 403 -1.09 16.69 7.60
N TYR A 404 0.03 17.40 7.83
CA TYR A 404 1.35 17.05 7.30
C TYR A 404 2.05 15.92 8.05
N ASN A 405 1.61 15.65 9.28
CA ASN A 405 2.10 14.57 10.12
C ASN A 405 1.01 13.57 10.48
N ILE A 406 -0.03 13.46 9.65
CA ILE A 406 -1.18 12.57 9.83
C ILE A 406 -1.83 12.69 11.23
N TYR A 407 -1.82 13.91 11.78
CA TYR A 407 -2.29 14.27 13.12
C TYR A 407 -1.56 13.57 14.27
N LEU A 408 -0.31 13.16 14.03
CA LEU A 408 0.59 12.55 15.01
C LEU A 408 1.82 13.45 15.19
N PRO A 409 1.98 14.09 16.36
CA PRO A 409 3.11 14.96 16.61
C PRO A 409 4.47 14.27 16.44
N LEU A 410 5.46 15.01 15.92
CA LEU A 410 6.79 14.49 15.59
C LEU A 410 7.84 15.60 15.46
N TYR A 411 9.06 15.19 15.11
CA TYR A 411 10.18 16.05 14.72
C TYR A 411 10.68 15.61 13.35
N TYR A 412 11.07 16.56 12.50
CA TYR A 412 11.70 16.27 11.22
C TYR A 412 13.23 16.29 11.36
N PRO A 413 13.96 15.35 10.75
CA PRO A 413 15.41 15.44 10.66
C PRO A 413 15.82 16.62 9.78
N ILE A 414 16.90 17.30 10.16
CA ILE A 414 17.49 18.37 9.37
C ILE A 414 18.62 17.78 8.53
N ASP A 415 18.54 17.95 7.22
CA ASP A 415 19.62 17.58 6.29
C ASP A 415 20.60 18.75 6.15
N LYS A 416 21.80 18.62 6.71
CA LYS A 416 22.92 19.55 6.56
C LYS A 416 23.96 19.02 5.56
N ASN A 417 23.70 17.90 4.91
CA ASN A 417 24.62 17.17 4.05
C ASN A 417 25.96 16.86 4.75
N SER A 418 25.89 16.40 6.01
CA SER A 418 27.04 16.01 6.83
C SER A 418 27.02 14.54 7.21
N ASN A 419 28.18 13.96 7.53
CA ASN A 419 28.30 12.57 7.97
C ASN A 419 27.78 12.31 9.40
N THR A 420 27.37 13.37 10.11
CA THR A 420 26.77 13.30 11.45
C THR A 420 25.27 13.53 11.42
N ASP A 421 24.68 13.75 10.24
CA ASP A 421 23.25 13.95 10.10
C ASP A 421 22.50 12.63 10.29
N PHE A 422 21.21 12.76 10.61
CA PHE A 422 20.31 11.61 10.71
C PHE A 422 19.73 11.19 9.35
N VAL A 423 20.01 11.95 8.29
CA VAL A 423 19.50 11.72 6.95
C VAL A 423 20.51 10.91 6.14
N ASN A 424 20.07 9.84 5.49
CA ASN A 424 20.87 8.90 4.70
C ASN A 424 22.11 8.41 5.46
N ALA A 425 21.88 7.78 6.62
CA ALA A 425 22.93 7.37 7.54
C ALA A 425 23.76 6.15 7.07
N GLY A 426 23.66 5.74 5.80
CA GLY A 426 24.55 4.73 5.21
C GLY A 426 24.25 3.29 5.63
N HIS A 427 23.00 2.98 6.01
CA HIS A 427 22.54 1.64 6.36
C HIS A 427 21.16 1.33 5.77
N LEU A 428 20.84 0.03 5.66
CA LEU A 428 19.60 -0.43 5.01
C LEU A 428 18.56 -0.99 5.99
N ASN A 429 18.96 -1.23 7.24
CA ASN A 429 18.11 -1.85 8.24
C ASN A 429 17.39 -0.77 9.04
N CYS A 430 16.12 -0.49 8.73
CA CYS A 430 15.21 0.39 9.47
C CYS A 430 13.77 -0.15 9.34
N SER A 431 12.78 0.56 9.90
CA SER A 431 11.36 0.23 9.66
C SER A 431 10.98 0.33 8.17
N GLU A 432 9.98 -0.41 7.71
CA GLU A 432 9.55 -0.37 6.29
C GLU A 432 8.96 0.98 5.87
N SER A 433 8.40 1.73 6.83
CA SER A 433 7.87 3.08 6.64
C SER A 433 8.15 3.94 7.86
N ASP A 434 8.10 5.25 7.66
CA ASP A 434 8.19 6.27 8.71
C ASP A 434 6.86 6.45 9.45
N GLN A 435 6.83 7.26 10.51
CA GLN A 435 5.63 7.51 11.33
C GLN A 435 4.43 7.99 10.52
N ARG A 436 4.65 8.68 9.40
CA ARG A 436 3.62 9.24 8.52
C ARG A 436 3.14 8.24 7.46
N GLU A 437 3.56 6.98 7.58
CA GLU A 437 3.29 5.89 6.64
C GLU A 437 3.94 6.13 5.27
N ILE A 438 5.06 6.84 5.24
CA ILE A 438 5.86 7.02 4.02
C ILE A 438 6.90 5.90 3.97
N PHE A 439 6.90 5.14 2.87
CA PHE A 439 7.80 3.99 2.71
C PHE A 439 9.27 4.41 2.67
N ARG A 440 10.10 3.66 3.39
CA ARG A 440 11.56 3.77 3.33
C ARG A 440 12.07 2.85 2.25
N VAL A 441 12.52 3.42 1.14
CA VAL A 441 13.01 2.65 0.01
C VAL A 441 14.52 2.70 0.03
N SER A 442 15.12 1.81 0.81
CA SER A 442 16.59 1.73 1.01
C SER A 442 17.29 0.79 0.01
N ASN A 443 16.54 0.04 -0.80
CA ASN A 443 17.08 -0.98 -1.71
C ASN A 443 16.94 -0.63 -3.21
N GLY A 444 16.65 0.63 -3.53
CA GLY A 444 16.63 1.11 -4.91
C GLY A 444 18.04 1.06 -5.49
N THR A 445 18.31 0.09 -6.37
CA THR A 445 19.56 0.08 -7.13
C THR A 445 19.45 1.15 -8.20
N LEU A 446 20.35 2.15 -8.16
CA LEU A 446 20.54 3.12 -9.23
C LEU A 446 21.81 2.75 -9.98
N LEU A 447 21.69 2.04 -11.10
CA LEU A 447 22.84 1.61 -11.91
C LEU A 447 23.71 2.80 -12.35
N LEU A 448 23.09 3.93 -12.66
CA LEU A 448 23.79 5.14 -13.12
C LEU A 448 24.44 5.92 -11.98
N ASN A 449 23.82 5.91 -10.79
CA ASN A 449 24.23 6.74 -9.64
C ASN A 449 24.20 5.91 -8.34
N PRO A 450 25.07 4.88 -8.20
CA PRO A 450 25.01 3.97 -7.04
C PRO A 450 25.29 4.66 -5.71
N GLU A 451 26.10 5.72 -5.70
CA GLU A 451 26.37 6.54 -4.50
C GLU A 451 25.16 7.35 -4.04
N ASN A 452 24.17 7.57 -4.92
CA ASN A 452 22.91 8.24 -4.60
C ASN A 452 21.82 7.24 -4.20
N ALA A 453 22.17 5.96 -3.98
CA ALA A 453 21.21 5.00 -3.47
C ALA A 453 20.70 5.47 -2.10
N ASN A 454 19.37 5.49 -1.95
CA ASN A 454 18.75 5.85 -0.69
C ASN A 454 19.19 4.87 0.40
N THR A 455 19.55 5.42 1.55
CA THR A 455 19.78 4.66 2.78
C THR A 455 18.82 5.15 3.84
N CYS A 456 18.59 4.34 4.86
CA CYS A 456 17.66 4.70 5.93
C CYS A 456 18.09 5.98 6.65
N ASP A 457 17.11 6.80 7.00
CA ASP A 457 17.28 7.84 8.03
C ASP A 457 17.17 7.25 9.44
N ILE A 458 17.85 7.88 10.41
CA ILE A 458 17.74 7.55 11.84
C ILE A 458 16.55 8.33 12.43
N GLY A 459 15.68 7.65 13.18
CA GLY A 459 14.51 8.24 13.84
C GLY A 459 13.18 7.87 13.20
N SER A 460 12.11 8.53 13.64
CA SER A 460 10.71 8.24 13.27
C SER A 460 10.31 8.71 11.88
N VAL A 461 11.05 9.64 11.29
CA VAL A 461 10.75 10.25 9.99
C VAL A 461 11.79 9.85 8.94
N GLU A 462 11.33 9.67 7.70
CA GLU A 462 12.17 9.56 6.50
C GLU A 462 12.01 10.82 5.64
N LEU A 463 13.12 11.42 5.21
CA LEU A 463 13.18 12.48 4.23
C LEU A 463 13.37 11.87 2.84
N MET A 464 12.28 11.77 2.07
CA MET A 464 12.36 11.23 0.72
C MET A 464 13.17 12.15 -0.19
N ARG A 465 14.03 11.54 -1.00
CA ARG A 465 14.82 12.20 -2.06
C ARG A 465 14.32 11.80 -3.44
N LEU A 466 14.52 12.67 -4.42
CA LEU A 466 14.11 12.36 -5.80
C LEU A 466 14.91 11.17 -6.30
N THR A 467 14.23 10.05 -6.51
CA THR A 467 14.89 8.79 -6.89
C THR A 467 14.18 8.19 -8.08
N ALA A 468 14.79 8.24 -9.25
CA ALA A 468 14.32 7.47 -10.40
C ALA A 468 14.44 5.97 -10.13
N ALA A 469 13.65 5.16 -10.80
CA ALA A 469 13.69 3.70 -10.66
C ALA A 469 14.33 3.03 -11.87
N ASP A 470 15.22 2.08 -11.62
CA ASP A 470 15.63 1.13 -12.64
C ASP A 470 14.52 0.09 -12.84
N ILE A 471 14.04 -0.04 -14.08
CA ILE A 471 12.97 -0.97 -14.45
C ILE A 471 13.56 -2.05 -15.35
N GLN A 472 13.64 -3.25 -14.79
CA GLN A 472 14.12 -4.43 -15.49
C GLN A 472 12.95 -5.25 -16.04
N SER A 473 13.18 -5.97 -17.13
CA SER A 473 12.20 -6.90 -17.73
C SER A 473 10.94 -6.22 -18.30
N LEU A 474 11.09 -5.03 -18.90
CA LEU A 474 10.02 -4.43 -19.69
C LEU A 474 9.79 -5.24 -20.97
N SER A 475 8.55 -5.35 -21.41
CA SER A 475 8.22 -5.90 -22.73
C SER A 475 6.97 -5.25 -23.29
N ASN A 476 6.84 -5.23 -24.62
CA ASN A 476 5.58 -4.86 -25.25
C ASN A 476 4.50 -5.89 -24.91
N ILE A 477 3.26 -5.41 -24.88
CA ILE A 477 2.06 -6.20 -24.67
C ILE A 477 1.16 -6.06 -25.90
N ALA A 478 0.15 -6.92 -26.00
CA ALA A 478 -0.91 -6.82 -27.01
C ALA A 478 -1.52 -5.41 -27.02
N TYR A 479 -1.50 -4.75 -28.18
CA TYR A 479 -2.03 -3.40 -28.34
C TYR A 479 -3.55 -3.38 -28.06
N SER A 480 -4.29 -4.36 -28.55
CA SER A 480 -5.72 -4.50 -28.35
C SER A 480 -6.09 -4.74 -26.88
N GLU A 481 -5.29 -5.50 -26.14
CA GLU A 481 -5.46 -5.72 -24.70
C GLU A 481 -5.27 -4.41 -23.92
N MET A 482 -4.22 -3.65 -24.24
CA MET A 482 -3.96 -2.35 -23.61
C MET A 482 -5.12 -1.36 -23.82
N ILE A 483 -5.63 -1.27 -25.06
CA ILE A 483 -6.76 -0.40 -25.39
C ILE A 483 -8.02 -0.85 -24.65
N THR A 484 -8.27 -2.16 -24.58
CA THR A 484 -9.42 -2.74 -23.86
C THR A 484 -9.34 -2.43 -22.37
N VAL A 485 -8.16 -2.52 -21.75
CA VAL A 485 -7.96 -2.14 -20.33
C VAL A 485 -8.34 -0.69 -20.07
N TYR A 486 -7.96 0.24 -20.96
CA TYR A 486 -8.33 1.64 -20.83
C TYR A 486 -9.83 1.86 -21.02
N GLU A 487 -10.43 1.25 -22.04
CA GLU A 487 -11.87 1.36 -22.33
C GLU A 487 -12.73 0.77 -21.20
N ASP A 488 -12.35 -0.40 -20.66
CA ASP A 488 -13.02 -1.03 -19.52
C ASP A 488 -12.90 -0.17 -18.26
N ARG A 489 -11.74 0.46 -18.02
CA ARG A 489 -11.56 1.35 -16.88
C ARG A 489 -12.42 2.61 -17.00
N ILE A 490 -12.49 3.20 -18.19
CA ILE A 490 -13.37 4.35 -18.48
C ILE A 490 -14.83 3.97 -18.20
N GLN A 491 -15.32 2.86 -18.75
CA GLN A 491 -16.69 2.40 -18.53
C GLN A 491 -16.99 2.15 -17.04
N GLN A 492 -16.03 1.59 -16.30
CA GLN A 492 -16.16 1.41 -14.85
C GLN A 492 -16.27 2.75 -14.12
N LEU A 493 -15.44 3.73 -14.46
CA LEU A 493 -15.44 5.05 -13.82
C LEU A 493 -16.72 5.83 -14.16
N GLU A 494 -17.21 5.78 -15.39
CA GLU A 494 -18.50 6.35 -15.80
C GLU A 494 -19.65 5.72 -14.99
N ALA A 495 -19.69 4.39 -14.91
CA ALA A 495 -20.70 3.69 -14.11
C ALA A 495 -20.59 4.03 -12.61
N MET A 496 -19.38 4.30 -12.10
CA MET A 496 -19.19 4.76 -10.73
C MET A 496 -19.70 6.19 -10.51
N LEU A 497 -19.57 7.10 -11.49
CA LEU A 497 -20.11 8.47 -11.41
C LEU A 497 -21.65 8.50 -11.42
N ASP A 498 -22.27 7.54 -12.10
CA ASP A 498 -23.73 7.43 -12.18
C ASP A 498 -24.36 6.81 -10.92
N ASP A 499 -23.57 6.13 -10.08
CA ASP A 499 -24.04 5.53 -8.82
C ASP A 499 -24.07 6.58 -7.69
N PRO A 500 -25.25 6.93 -7.14
CA PRO A 500 -25.37 7.89 -6.05
C PRO A 500 -24.57 7.51 -4.80
N GLY A 501 -24.27 6.22 -4.60
CA GLY A 501 -23.43 5.72 -3.51
C GLY A 501 -21.98 6.23 -3.56
N ASN A 502 -21.52 6.70 -4.72
CA ASN A 502 -20.18 7.26 -4.91
C ASN A 502 -20.14 8.79 -4.87
N ALA A 503 -21.24 9.48 -4.49
CA ALA A 503 -21.25 10.93 -4.34
C ALA A 503 -20.06 11.48 -3.52
N PRO A 504 -19.64 10.83 -2.41
CA PRO A 504 -18.47 11.24 -1.65
C PRO A 504 -17.12 11.17 -2.40
N ARG A 505 -16.99 10.42 -3.50
CA ARG A 505 -15.76 10.25 -4.30
C ARG A 505 -15.79 10.91 -5.67
N LYS A 506 -16.84 11.67 -5.99
CA LYS A 506 -17.09 12.17 -7.34
C LYS A 506 -15.89 12.89 -7.98
N LEU A 507 -15.21 13.77 -7.26
CA LEU A 507 -14.04 14.50 -7.80
C LEU A 507 -12.85 13.57 -8.08
N GLN A 508 -12.60 12.58 -7.22
CA GLN A 508 -11.55 11.59 -7.46
C GLN A 508 -11.84 10.77 -8.72
N ILE A 509 -13.08 10.26 -8.84
CA ILE A 509 -13.49 9.43 -9.98
C ILE A 509 -13.44 10.25 -11.28
N GLN A 510 -13.87 11.51 -11.24
CA GLN A 510 -13.79 12.40 -12.40
C GLN A 510 -12.35 12.65 -12.84
N ALA A 511 -11.45 12.94 -11.90
CA ALA A 511 -10.04 13.15 -12.21
C ALA A 511 -9.41 11.90 -12.86
N GLU A 512 -9.71 10.71 -12.32
CA GLU A 512 -9.22 9.45 -12.90
C GLU A 512 -9.82 9.19 -14.30
N LEU A 513 -11.10 9.49 -14.50
CA LEU A 513 -11.77 9.36 -15.78
C LEU A 513 -11.14 10.28 -16.84
N ASP A 514 -10.84 11.52 -16.48
CA ASP A 514 -10.20 12.50 -17.36
C ASP A 514 -8.80 12.04 -17.77
N ASP A 515 -8.03 11.48 -16.82
CA ASP A 515 -6.70 10.90 -17.07
C ASP A 515 -6.79 9.69 -18.03
N PHE A 516 -7.69 8.74 -17.81
CA PHE A 516 -7.83 7.57 -18.69
C PHE A 516 -8.39 7.92 -20.08
N ASN A 517 -9.32 8.86 -20.18
CA ASN A 517 -9.81 9.35 -21.48
C ASN A 517 -8.68 9.97 -22.30
N SER A 518 -7.84 10.79 -21.64
CA SER A 518 -6.67 11.39 -22.27
C SER A 518 -5.65 10.33 -22.68
N LEU A 519 -5.37 9.37 -21.80
CA LEU A 519 -4.45 8.27 -22.07
C LEU A 519 -4.91 7.41 -23.26
N LEU A 520 -6.18 7.01 -23.31
CA LEU A 520 -6.75 6.25 -24.42
C LEU A 520 -6.62 7.00 -25.75
N THR A 521 -7.05 8.26 -25.76
CA THR A 521 -7.04 9.11 -26.96
C THR A 521 -5.62 9.30 -27.49
N ASN A 522 -4.70 9.69 -26.61
CA ASN A 522 -3.32 9.99 -27.01
C ASN A 522 -2.54 8.72 -27.35
N THR A 523 -2.86 7.58 -26.73
CA THR A 523 -2.27 6.26 -27.08
C THR A 523 -2.65 5.87 -28.50
N LYS A 524 -3.92 6.02 -28.88
CA LYS A 524 -4.37 5.76 -30.25
C LYS A 524 -3.67 6.66 -31.29
N ILE A 525 -3.45 7.93 -30.95
CA ILE A 525 -2.76 8.90 -31.84
C ILE A 525 -1.27 8.57 -32.00
N SER A 526 -0.61 8.26 -30.89
CA SER A 526 0.85 8.10 -30.84
C SER A 526 1.30 6.67 -31.09
N ALA A 527 0.38 5.74 -31.31
CA ALA A 527 0.64 4.31 -31.37
C ALA A 527 1.83 3.97 -32.29
N LYS A 528 2.69 3.04 -31.89
CA LYS A 528 3.77 2.51 -32.73
C LYS A 528 3.79 0.99 -32.67
N TYR A 529 4.36 0.39 -33.72
CA TYR A 529 4.56 -1.06 -33.78
C TYR A 529 5.56 -1.51 -32.70
N ARG A 530 5.17 -2.53 -31.92
CA ARG A 530 5.89 -3.10 -30.75
C ARG A 530 6.33 -2.06 -29.72
N ALA A 531 5.54 -1.01 -29.51
CA ALA A 531 5.86 0.00 -28.50
C ALA A 531 5.57 -0.44 -27.07
N ILE A 532 6.39 0.07 -26.16
CA ILE A 532 6.19 0.04 -24.72
C ILE A 532 5.93 1.47 -24.24
N TYR A 533 4.91 1.64 -23.40
CA TYR A 533 4.52 2.92 -22.82
C TYR A 533 4.80 2.87 -21.32
N ILE A 534 5.69 3.73 -20.84
CA ILE A 534 6.16 3.72 -19.46
C ILE A 534 5.76 5.02 -18.76
N ASP A 535 5.12 4.91 -17.61
CA ASP A 535 4.95 6.04 -16.68
C ASP A 535 6.22 6.16 -15.80
N PRO A 536 7.04 7.21 -15.97
CA PRO A 536 8.29 7.34 -15.23
C PRO A 536 8.08 7.64 -13.73
N PHE A 537 6.87 8.02 -13.31
CA PHE A 537 6.56 8.35 -11.92
C PHE A 537 6.05 7.14 -11.11
N GLU A 538 5.59 6.08 -11.77
CA GLU A 538 4.94 4.93 -11.11
C GLU A 538 5.87 4.27 -10.08
N LEU A 539 7.13 4.02 -10.46
CA LEU A 539 8.12 3.35 -9.61
C LEU A 539 9.16 4.30 -8.99
N ALA A 540 9.27 5.53 -9.48
CA ALA A 540 10.18 6.54 -8.92
C ALA A 540 9.64 7.12 -7.60
N LEU A 541 10.51 7.79 -6.84
CA LEU A 541 10.17 8.42 -5.57
C LEU A 541 10.20 9.94 -5.70
N PRO A 542 9.17 10.65 -5.23
CA PRO A 542 9.23 12.10 -5.10
C PRO A 542 10.23 12.51 -4.03
N LYS A 543 10.74 13.73 -4.16
CA LYS A 543 11.38 14.41 -3.03
C LYS A 543 10.36 15.01 -2.07
N GLN A 544 10.76 15.16 -0.82
CA GLN A 544 10.08 16.04 0.11
C GLN A 544 10.61 17.47 0.00
N ILE A 545 9.72 18.42 0.23
CA ILE A 545 10.03 19.84 0.33
C ILE A 545 9.53 20.37 1.66
N GLU A 546 10.31 21.28 2.23
CA GLU A 546 9.86 22.07 3.36
C GLU A 546 9.10 23.29 2.85
N LYS A 547 7.92 23.53 3.41
CA LYS A 547 7.17 24.77 3.20
C LYS A 547 6.51 25.17 4.49
N ASP A 548 6.70 26.43 4.90
CA ASP A 548 6.12 26.99 6.12
C ASP A 548 6.47 26.16 7.39
N GLY A 549 7.67 25.54 7.40
CA GLY A 549 8.14 24.69 8.48
C GLY A 549 7.57 23.27 8.50
N GLU A 550 6.82 22.85 7.48
CA GLU A 550 6.24 21.50 7.36
C GLU A 550 6.85 20.76 6.17
N LEU A 551 7.09 19.44 6.33
CA LEU A 551 7.56 18.58 5.24
C LEU A 551 6.38 17.94 4.51
N ARG A 552 6.41 18.02 3.18
CA ARG A 552 5.43 17.37 2.30
C ARG A 552 6.07 16.86 1.03
N ASN A 553 5.44 15.88 0.38
CA ASN A 553 5.89 15.44 -0.93
C ASN A 553 5.68 16.58 -1.94
N LYS A 554 6.70 16.89 -2.74
CA LYS A 554 6.47 17.73 -3.93
C LYS A 554 5.55 16.94 -4.87
N PRO A 555 4.47 17.53 -5.41
CA PRO A 555 3.56 16.82 -6.31
C PRO A 555 4.36 16.12 -7.41
N PHE A 556 4.10 14.83 -7.63
CA PHE A 556 4.97 13.97 -8.42
C PHE A 556 4.34 13.70 -9.79
N ASP A 557 4.37 14.73 -10.62
CA ASP A 557 3.71 14.78 -11.92
C ASP A 557 4.51 15.59 -12.93
N VAL A 558 4.03 15.59 -14.18
CA VAL A 558 4.63 16.29 -15.33
C VAL A 558 4.62 17.81 -15.20
N ASP A 559 3.82 18.38 -14.30
CA ASP A 559 3.79 19.82 -14.09
C ASP A 559 4.97 20.25 -13.20
N GLN A 560 5.37 19.37 -12.27
CA GLN A 560 6.47 19.61 -11.34
C GLN A 560 7.84 19.11 -11.81
N TYR A 561 7.89 18.22 -12.80
CA TYR A 561 9.14 17.63 -13.29
C TYR A 561 9.19 17.58 -14.81
N SER A 562 10.36 17.88 -15.36
CA SER A 562 10.70 17.66 -16.76
C SER A 562 11.35 16.29 -16.94
N ILE A 563 11.09 15.67 -18.09
CA ILE A 563 11.55 14.32 -18.41
C ILE A 563 12.40 14.40 -19.68
N SER A 564 13.59 13.82 -19.61
CA SER A 564 14.44 13.61 -20.78
C SER A 564 14.78 12.14 -20.90
N THR A 565 14.96 11.66 -22.13
CA THR A 565 15.23 10.26 -22.43
C THR A 565 16.40 10.11 -23.39
N GLN A 566 17.08 8.99 -23.33
CA GLN A 566 18.19 8.66 -24.22
C GLN A 566 18.25 7.15 -24.49
N ALA A 567 18.14 6.78 -25.76
CA ALA A 567 18.42 5.44 -26.25
C ALA A 567 19.91 5.09 -26.03
N LYS A 568 20.20 3.90 -25.50
CA LYS A 568 21.56 3.43 -25.19
C LYS A 568 22.01 2.25 -26.04
N GLY A 569 21.12 1.71 -26.89
CA GLY A 569 21.37 0.56 -27.76
C GLY A 569 20.93 -0.77 -27.15
N VAL A 570 21.44 -1.85 -27.74
CA VAL A 570 21.04 -3.23 -27.44
C VAL A 570 22.27 -4.03 -27.00
N GLY A 571 22.15 -4.77 -25.91
CA GLY A 571 23.23 -5.64 -25.47
C GLY A 571 22.98 -6.24 -24.11
N LYS A 572 24.07 -6.55 -23.41
CA LYS A 572 24.03 -7.11 -22.06
C LYS A 572 24.84 -6.19 -21.14
N LEU A 573 24.22 -5.75 -20.04
CA LEU A 573 24.97 -5.06 -18.99
C LEU A 573 25.95 -6.03 -18.33
N ASP A 574 27.15 -5.55 -18.05
CA ASP A 574 28.10 -6.27 -17.22
C ASP A 574 27.65 -6.18 -15.76
N ALA A 575 27.35 -7.32 -15.15
CA ALA A 575 26.95 -7.41 -13.74
C ALA A 575 28.07 -6.98 -12.76
N SER A 576 29.31 -6.83 -13.25
CA SER A 576 30.46 -6.35 -12.50
C SER A 576 30.78 -4.86 -12.72
N ALA A 577 30.02 -4.17 -13.57
CA ALA A 577 30.20 -2.73 -13.81
C ALA A 577 29.92 -1.94 -12.51
N THR A 578 30.97 -1.33 -11.97
CA THR A 578 30.92 -0.40 -10.83
C THR A 578 31.36 0.99 -11.29
N GLY A 579 31.05 2.02 -10.49
CA GLY A 579 31.18 3.45 -10.83
C GLY A 579 32.40 3.81 -11.69
N GLY A 580 32.16 4.49 -12.81
CA GLY A 580 33.19 4.94 -13.77
C GLY A 580 33.44 4.03 -14.98
N THR A 581 32.81 2.85 -15.04
CA THR A 581 32.81 1.99 -16.24
C THR A 581 31.71 2.41 -17.22
N ASN A 582 31.95 2.26 -18.54
CA ASN A 582 30.90 2.48 -19.52
C ASN A 582 29.84 1.38 -19.38
N LEU A 583 28.77 1.66 -18.65
CA LEU A 583 27.64 0.76 -18.42
C LEU A 583 27.03 0.23 -19.73
N PHE A 584 27.11 1.00 -20.83
CA PHE A 584 26.55 0.65 -22.13
C PHE A 584 27.66 0.53 -23.19
N PRO A 585 28.42 -0.59 -23.23
CA PRO A 585 29.56 -0.75 -24.14
C PRO A 585 29.18 -0.96 -25.61
N PHE A 586 27.90 -1.16 -25.93
CA PHE A 586 27.39 -1.52 -27.25
C PHE A 586 27.03 -0.33 -28.16
N GLY A 587 27.07 0.91 -27.63
CA GLY A 587 26.79 2.12 -28.40
C GLY A 587 25.31 2.28 -28.82
N PRO A 588 24.88 3.49 -29.20
CA PRO A 588 23.50 3.75 -29.60
C PRO A 588 23.14 3.05 -30.91
N ASP A 589 21.93 2.49 -30.99
CA ASP A 589 21.32 1.95 -32.22
C ASP A 589 20.39 3.02 -32.82
N GLU A 590 20.61 3.40 -34.08
CA GLU A 590 19.81 4.43 -34.77
C GLU A 590 18.33 4.01 -35.02
N GLN A 591 18.06 2.71 -35.01
CA GLN A 591 16.71 2.17 -35.12
C GLN A 591 15.96 2.20 -33.79
N GLN A 592 16.66 2.25 -32.67
CA GLN A 592 16.07 2.34 -31.35
C GLN A 592 15.56 3.76 -31.09
N VAL A 593 14.34 3.88 -30.58
CA VAL A 593 13.75 5.16 -30.17
C VAL A 593 13.32 5.05 -28.72
N CYS A 594 13.84 5.95 -27.88
CA CYS A 594 13.32 6.19 -26.56
C CYS A 594 13.04 7.67 -26.39
N GLU A 595 11.76 8.03 -26.33
CA GLU A 595 11.30 9.41 -26.32
C GLU A 595 10.25 9.65 -25.24
N TRP A 596 10.31 10.83 -24.62
CA TRP A 596 9.21 11.34 -23.80
C TRP A 596 8.14 11.94 -24.72
N VAL A 597 6.90 11.50 -24.58
CA VAL A 597 5.74 12.05 -25.32
C VAL A 597 4.85 12.83 -24.34
N PRO A 598 4.92 14.18 -24.32
CA PRO A 598 4.23 15.00 -23.34
C PRO A 598 2.72 14.79 -23.29
N GLU A 599 2.08 14.64 -24.46
CA GLU A 599 0.62 14.45 -24.58
C GLU A 599 0.18 13.13 -23.96
N LEU A 600 1.01 12.09 -24.08
CA LEU A 600 0.78 10.80 -23.44
C LEU A 600 1.08 10.81 -21.95
N LYS A 601 1.94 11.72 -21.50
CA LYS A 601 2.61 11.63 -20.21
C LYS A 601 3.31 10.26 -20.03
N ARG A 602 3.91 9.75 -21.10
CA ARG A 602 4.62 8.45 -21.12
C ARG A 602 5.95 8.57 -21.85
N ILE A 603 6.90 7.75 -21.41
CA ILE A 603 8.07 7.40 -22.21
C ILE A 603 7.63 6.31 -23.19
N MET A 604 7.84 6.55 -24.48
CA MET A 604 7.68 5.56 -25.53
C MET A 604 9.02 4.92 -25.85
N PHE A 605 9.04 3.60 -25.84
CA PHE A 605 10.21 2.81 -26.20
C PHE A 605 9.83 1.83 -27.31
N TYR A 606 10.45 1.95 -28.48
CA TYR A 606 10.16 1.14 -29.67
C TYR A 606 11.34 1.15 -30.65
N ARG A 607 11.19 0.42 -31.77
CA ARG A 607 12.14 0.44 -32.88
C ARG A 607 11.50 0.90 -34.18
N LYS A 608 12.22 1.70 -34.98
CA LYS A 608 11.80 2.17 -36.31
C LYS A 608 11.69 1.04 -37.33
N ASP A 609 12.49 -0.01 -37.15
CA ASP A 609 12.52 -1.20 -38.01
C ASP A 609 11.56 -2.30 -37.54
N GLY A 610 10.90 -2.12 -36.39
CA GLY A 610 9.98 -3.09 -35.80
C GLY A 610 10.63 -4.41 -35.38
N ALA A 611 11.95 -4.51 -35.29
CA ALA A 611 12.63 -5.78 -35.01
C ALA A 611 12.35 -6.29 -33.58
N ILE A 612 12.39 -7.62 -33.40
CA ILE A 612 12.37 -8.26 -32.09
C ILE A 612 13.74 -8.17 -31.43
N THR A 613 13.78 -8.13 -30.10
CA THR A 613 15.04 -8.16 -29.35
C THR A 613 15.64 -9.57 -29.40
N PRO A 614 16.93 -9.73 -29.76
CA PRO A 614 17.56 -11.05 -29.79
C PRO A 614 17.60 -11.73 -28.41
N PRO A 615 17.56 -13.07 -28.34
CA PRO A 615 17.66 -13.78 -27.07
C PRO A 615 18.97 -13.49 -26.32
N GLY A 616 18.86 -13.25 -25.01
CA GLY A 616 20.02 -13.05 -24.13
C GLY A 616 20.58 -11.62 -24.07
N VAL A 617 19.97 -10.67 -24.78
CA VAL A 617 20.25 -9.23 -24.71
C VAL A 617 18.99 -8.43 -24.38
N SER A 618 19.15 -7.16 -24.04
CA SER A 618 18.06 -6.23 -23.77
C SER A 618 18.31 -4.90 -24.47
N GLU A 619 17.21 -4.21 -24.75
CA GLU A 619 17.15 -2.84 -25.27
C GLU A 619 17.22 -1.88 -24.08
N TYR A 620 18.11 -0.90 -24.11
CA TYR A 620 18.31 0.03 -23.00
C TYR A 620 17.91 1.46 -23.33
N CYS A 621 17.12 2.05 -22.44
CA CYS A 621 16.85 3.47 -22.41
C CYS A 621 17.19 4.06 -21.04
N VAL A 622 17.77 5.26 -21.02
CA VAL A 622 17.92 6.06 -19.81
C VAL A 622 16.87 7.15 -19.82
N TYR A 623 16.22 7.37 -18.68
CA TYR A 623 15.35 8.53 -18.46
C TYR A 623 15.86 9.33 -17.27
N THR A 624 15.61 10.63 -17.29
CA THR A 624 15.99 11.54 -16.21
C THR A 624 14.80 12.42 -15.85
N LEU A 625 14.44 12.42 -14.58
CA LEU A 625 13.49 13.33 -13.96
C LEU A 625 14.28 14.53 -13.45
N THR A 626 13.90 15.74 -13.85
CA THR A 626 14.52 16.99 -13.37
C THR A 626 13.44 17.92 -12.85
N GLU A 627 13.64 18.41 -11.63
CA GLU A 627 12.70 19.32 -10.99
C GLU A 627 12.48 20.60 -11.80
N ASN A 628 11.21 20.99 -11.95
CA ASN A 628 10.85 22.32 -12.43
C ASN A 628 10.92 23.31 -11.26
N LEU A 629 11.77 24.33 -11.43
CA LEU A 629 11.88 25.46 -10.52
C LEU A 629 11.03 26.64 -10.99
N SER A 630 10.48 27.40 -10.05
CA SER A 630 9.93 28.74 -10.28
C SER A 630 11.02 29.78 -10.55
N ASP A 631 10.65 30.91 -11.14
CA ASP A 631 11.58 32.04 -11.34
C ASP A 631 12.15 32.54 -10.01
N SER A 632 11.35 32.53 -8.94
CA SER A 632 11.80 32.90 -7.59
C SER A 632 12.81 31.90 -7.03
N GLU A 633 12.62 30.60 -7.22
CA GLU A 633 13.58 29.58 -6.75
C GLU A 633 14.92 29.73 -7.48
N ARG A 634 14.89 29.92 -8.80
CA ARG A 634 16.10 30.21 -9.59
C ARG A 634 16.81 31.47 -9.12
N ALA A 635 16.08 32.56 -8.89
CA ALA A 635 16.65 33.82 -8.45
C ALA A 635 17.32 33.72 -7.06
N ASN A 636 16.83 32.81 -6.20
CA ASN A 636 17.39 32.54 -4.88
C ASN A 636 18.53 31.49 -4.89
N GLY A 637 19.00 31.07 -6.07
CA GLY A 637 20.12 30.14 -6.21
C GLY A 637 19.78 28.68 -5.91
N VAL A 638 18.49 28.30 -5.89
CA VAL A 638 18.07 26.90 -5.77
C VAL A 638 18.51 26.13 -7.01
N VAL A 639 19.12 24.98 -6.81
CA VAL A 639 19.54 24.06 -7.89
C VAL A 639 18.49 22.99 -8.06
N ALA A 640 18.08 22.73 -9.31
CA ALA A 640 17.11 21.71 -9.62
C ALA A 640 17.71 20.33 -9.33
N GLU A 641 16.99 19.50 -8.58
CA GLU A 641 17.40 18.12 -8.36
C GLU A 641 17.05 17.26 -9.59
N SER A 642 17.95 16.35 -9.94
CA SER A 642 17.75 15.40 -11.04
C SER A 642 18.09 13.99 -10.61
N SER A 643 17.32 13.02 -11.11
CA SER A 643 17.56 11.60 -10.89
C SER A 643 17.31 10.81 -12.17
N SER A 644 18.19 9.85 -12.47
CA SER A 644 18.17 9.07 -13.70
C SER A 644 17.98 7.58 -13.42
N GLY A 645 17.12 6.93 -14.20
CA GLY A 645 16.86 5.50 -14.14
C GLY A 645 17.11 4.81 -15.48
N VAL A 646 17.34 3.50 -15.42
CA VAL A 646 17.58 2.63 -16.58
C VAL A 646 16.35 1.75 -16.84
N LEU A 647 15.89 1.77 -18.08
CA LEU A 647 14.82 0.92 -18.60
C LEU A 647 15.46 -0.18 -19.44
N ALA A 648 15.28 -1.44 -19.04
CA ALA A 648 15.74 -2.61 -19.78
C ALA A 648 14.54 -3.36 -20.35
N ALA A 649 14.43 -3.38 -21.68
CA ALA A 649 13.27 -3.90 -22.41
C ALA A 649 13.61 -5.06 -23.35
N THR A 650 12.58 -5.84 -23.68
CA THR A 650 12.59 -6.87 -24.72
C THR A 650 11.37 -6.65 -25.61
N PHE A 651 11.60 -6.41 -26.91
CA PHE A 651 10.54 -6.38 -27.91
C PHE A 651 10.27 -7.80 -28.40
N ASN A 652 9.07 -8.28 -28.13
CA ASN A 652 8.58 -9.59 -28.51
C ASN A 652 7.60 -9.45 -29.68
N ASN A 653 7.51 -10.51 -30.49
CA ASN A 653 6.41 -10.67 -31.43
C ASN A 653 5.16 -11.11 -30.66
N ILE A 654 4.06 -10.37 -30.78
CA ILE A 654 2.78 -10.70 -30.15
C ILE A 654 1.93 -11.49 -31.15
N ALA A 655 1.30 -12.57 -30.68
CA ALA A 655 0.43 -13.37 -31.52
C ALA A 655 -0.69 -12.52 -32.13
N PRO A 656 -1.00 -12.70 -33.42
CA PRO A 656 -2.08 -11.97 -34.05
C PRO A 656 -3.44 -12.44 -33.52
N VAL A 657 -4.48 -11.63 -33.76
CA VAL A 657 -5.84 -11.93 -33.32
C VAL A 657 -6.70 -12.29 -34.52
N ALA A 658 -7.30 -13.49 -34.47
CA ALA A 658 -8.29 -13.94 -35.45
C ALA A 658 -9.72 -13.84 -34.90
N LYS A 659 -10.66 -13.35 -35.70
CA LYS A 659 -12.07 -13.14 -35.32
C LYS A 659 -13.01 -14.03 -36.13
N ASN A 660 -14.17 -14.31 -35.54
CA ASN A 660 -15.18 -15.13 -36.20
C ASN A 660 -15.84 -14.33 -37.33
N ASP A 661 -16.11 -15.02 -38.44
CA ASP A 661 -16.77 -14.45 -39.61
C ASP A 661 -18.07 -15.19 -39.95
N ILE A 662 -18.97 -14.49 -40.62
CA ILE A 662 -20.21 -15.08 -41.14
C ILE A 662 -20.37 -14.68 -42.60
N TYR A 663 -20.45 -15.70 -43.46
CA TYR A 663 -20.73 -15.54 -44.89
C TYR A 663 -22.01 -16.29 -45.24
N THR A 664 -22.77 -15.80 -46.22
CA THR A 664 -24.01 -16.47 -46.63
C THR A 664 -23.77 -17.25 -47.93
N ILE A 665 -24.08 -18.54 -47.92
CA ILE A 665 -24.15 -19.38 -49.13
C ILE A 665 -25.60 -19.53 -49.57
N ARG A 666 -25.82 -19.56 -50.89
CA ARG A 666 -27.16 -19.65 -51.48
C ARG A 666 -27.22 -20.73 -52.55
N PRO A 667 -28.32 -21.50 -52.66
CA PRO A 667 -28.50 -22.47 -53.74
C PRO A 667 -28.40 -21.83 -55.13
N GLU A 668 -28.82 -20.57 -55.26
CA GLU A 668 -28.76 -19.82 -56.53
C GLU A 668 -27.33 -19.56 -57.04
N ASN A 669 -26.33 -19.68 -56.15
CA ASN A 669 -24.90 -19.48 -56.46
C ASN A 669 -24.12 -20.80 -56.30
N ASP A 670 -24.77 -21.95 -56.53
CA ASP A 670 -24.16 -23.28 -56.38
C ASP A 670 -23.52 -23.53 -55.01
N LEU A 671 -24.05 -22.89 -53.95
CA LEU A 671 -23.49 -22.88 -52.60
C LEU A 671 -22.00 -22.49 -52.53
N ARG A 672 -21.58 -21.61 -53.45
CA ARG A 672 -20.22 -21.09 -53.55
C ARG A 672 -20.15 -19.67 -52.98
N VAL A 673 -19.10 -19.39 -52.19
CA VAL A 673 -18.87 -18.07 -51.61
C VAL A 673 -17.39 -17.73 -51.51
N GLU A 674 -17.04 -16.52 -51.93
CA GLU A 674 -15.73 -15.93 -51.70
C GLU A 674 -15.70 -15.33 -50.28
N VAL A 675 -14.66 -15.65 -49.53
CA VAL A 675 -14.44 -15.19 -48.16
C VAL A 675 -13.10 -14.46 -48.05
N ASN A 676 -13.04 -13.51 -47.12
CA ASN A 676 -11.80 -12.86 -46.71
C ASN A 676 -11.70 -12.90 -45.17
N PRO A 677 -11.13 -13.97 -44.60
CA PRO A 677 -11.03 -14.13 -43.14
C PRO A 677 -10.24 -12.98 -42.50
N LEU A 678 -9.25 -12.44 -43.21
CA LEU A 678 -8.40 -11.35 -42.70
C LEU A 678 -9.08 -9.98 -42.67
N SER A 679 -10.37 -9.88 -43.02
CA SER A 679 -11.05 -8.57 -43.10
C SER A 679 -11.25 -7.90 -41.74
N ASN A 680 -11.26 -8.68 -40.66
CA ASN A 680 -11.41 -8.21 -39.28
C ASN A 680 -10.33 -8.77 -38.32
N ASP A 681 -9.40 -9.58 -38.85
CA ASP A 681 -8.19 -10.04 -38.17
C ASP A 681 -7.11 -8.96 -38.20
N PHE A 682 -6.19 -8.99 -37.23
CA PHE A 682 -5.10 -8.01 -37.17
C PHE A 682 -3.88 -8.56 -36.43
N ASP A 683 -2.72 -7.99 -36.77
CA ASP A 683 -1.50 -8.12 -35.98
C ASP A 683 -1.64 -7.24 -34.71
N ASP A 684 -1.37 -7.82 -33.55
CA ASP A 684 -1.58 -7.18 -32.26
C ASP A 684 -0.31 -6.52 -31.68
N ASP A 685 0.77 -6.51 -32.46
CA ASP A 685 1.97 -5.72 -32.19
C ASP A 685 1.71 -4.20 -32.31
N GLY A 686 0.55 -3.79 -32.82
CA GLY A 686 0.16 -2.39 -33.02
C GLY A 686 0.16 -1.98 -34.49
N PRO A 687 -0.05 -0.68 -34.79
CA PRO A 687 -0.29 -0.23 -36.16
C PRO A 687 0.97 -0.31 -37.03
N MET A 688 0.94 -1.24 -37.99
CA MET A 688 2.02 -1.44 -38.97
C MET A 688 2.29 -0.24 -39.87
N ASP A 689 1.27 0.60 -40.13
CA ASP A 689 1.43 1.79 -40.97
C ASP A 689 2.43 2.81 -40.38
N ASN A 690 2.74 2.69 -39.10
CA ASN A 690 3.70 3.54 -38.42
C ASN A 690 5.16 3.08 -38.58
N LEU A 691 5.38 1.93 -39.23
CA LEU A 691 6.69 1.54 -39.78
C LEU A 691 6.92 2.20 -41.13
N ALA A 692 8.19 2.51 -41.42
CA ALA A 692 8.58 2.96 -42.74
C ALA A 692 8.23 1.88 -43.79
N PRO A 693 7.80 2.22 -45.01
CA PRO A 693 7.28 1.25 -45.99
C PRO A 693 8.21 0.05 -46.24
N GLN A 694 9.53 0.26 -46.21
CA GLN A 694 10.52 -0.81 -46.38
C GLN A 694 10.58 -1.83 -45.23
N TYR A 695 10.02 -1.50 -44.07
CA TYR A 695 9.97 -2.36 -42.89
C TYR A 695 8.56 -2.93 -42.63
N ARG A 696 7.54 -2.51 -43.38
CA ARG A 696 6.20 -3.04 -43.25
C ARG A 696 6.16 -4.47 -43.78
N LYS A 697 6.07 -5.42 -42.87
CA LYS A 697 5.88 -6.84 -43.19
C LYS A 697 4.38 -7.17 -43.20
N THR A 698 3.61 -6.73 -44.18
CA THR A 698 2.20 -7.16 -44.31
C THR A 698 2.07 -8.25 -45.37
N PRO A 699 1.04 -9.11 -45.33
CA PRO A 699 0.68 -9.99 -46.45
C PRO A 699 0.38 -9.25 -47.77
N THR A 700 0.09 -7.95 -47.72
CA THR A 700 -0.07 -7.07 -48.91
C THR A 700 1.25 -6.53 -49.46
N HIS A 701 2.34 -6.63 -48.70
CA HIS A 701 3.69 -6.16 -49.06
C HIS A 701 4.76 -7.26 -49.04
N LEU A 702 4.42 -8.48 -48.60
CA LEU A 702 5.18 -9.69 -48.88
C LEU A 702 5.14 -9.99 -50.39
N ASP A 703 6.12 -10.77 -50.87
CA ASP A 703 6.07 -11.35 -52.21
C ASP A 703 4.69 -11.99 -52.46
N ASN A 704 4.23 -12.00 -53.71
CA ASN A 704 2.95 -12.54 -54.21
C ASN A 704 2.69 -14.04 -53.86
N THR A 705 3.45 -14.64 -52.96
CA THR A 705 3.48 -16.05 -52.56
C THR A 705 3.04 -16.30 -51.11
N ALA A 706 2.78 -15.27 -50.28
CA ALA A 706 2.44 -15.46 -48.87
C ALA A 706 1.04 -16.09 -48.65
N ALA A 707 0.98 -17.10 -47.77
CA ALA A 707 -0.22 -17.85 -47.41
C ALA A 707 -0.34 -17.94 -45.86
N PRO A 708 -1.05 -16.99 -45.21
CA PRO A 708 -1.05 -16.88 -43.74
C PRO A 708 -2.21 -17.61 -43.04
N ILE A 709 -3.19 -18.16 -43.76
CA ILE A 709 -4.40 -18.75 -43.17
C ILE A 709 -4.28 -20.27 -43.14
N ARG A 710 -4.40 -20.87 -41.97
CA ARG A 710 -4.50 -22.32 -41.82
C ARG A 710 -5.92 -22.70 -41.43
N PHE A 711 -6.53 -23.61 -42.17
CA PHE A 711 -7.81 -24.21 -41.76
C PHE A 711 -7.59 -25.50 -40.95
N GLU A 712 -8.41 -25.71 -39.92
CA GLU A 712 -8.46 -26.96 -39.16
C GLU A 712 -9.59 -27.86 -39.66
N ASP A 713 -9.32 -29.16 -39.75
CA ASP A 713 -10.32 -30.22 -39.87
C ASP A 713 -11.39 -30.03 -40.97
N ILE A 714 -10.99 -29.52 -42.14
CA ILE A 714 -11.92 -29.44 -43.28
C ILE A 714 -12.13 -30.85 -43.85
N ASP A 715 -13.38 -31.29 -43.85
CA ASP A 715 -13.80 -32.54 -44.49
C ASP A 715 -13.85 -32.36 -46.02
N PRO A 716 -12.90 -32.94 -46.78
CA PRO A 716 -12.86 -32.80 -48.23
C PRO A 716 -14.02 -33.54 -48.91
N SER A 717 -14.79 -34.37 -48.22
CA SER A 717 -16.02 -34.97 -48.75
C SER A 717 -17.21 -33.99 -48.76
N LEU A 718 -17.15 -32.92 -47.97
CA LEU A 718 -18.23 -31.94 -47.81
C LEU A 718 -17.93 -30.58 -48.49
N ILE A 719 -16.69 -30.12 -48.42
CA ILE A 719 -16.30 -28.75 -48.82
C ILE A 719 -15.11 -28.80 -49.78
N ASN A 720 -15.21 -28.10 -50.90
CA ASN A 720 -14.08 -27.72 -51.75
C ASN A 720 -13.55 -26.34 -51.33
N ILE A 721 -12.23 -26.20 -51.30
CA ILE A 721 -11.55 -24.93 -51.06
C ILE A 721 -10.75 -24.58 -52.32
N TYR A 722 -10.92 -23.37 -52.80
CA TYR A 722 -10.09 -22.79 -53.85
C TYR A 722 -9.46 -21.51 -53.31
N ALA A 723 -8.14 -21.41 -53.32
CA ALA A 723 -7.44 -20.18 -52.95
C ALA A 723 -6.58 -19.70 -54.11
N GLU A 724 -6.41 -18.40 -54.23
CA GLU A 724 -5.44 -17.82 -55.18
C GLU A 724 -4.01 -18.26 -54.87
N ARG A 725 -3.71 -18.54 -53.60
CA ARG A 725 -2.38 -18.95 -53.12
C ARG A 725 -2.50 -20.08 -52.11
N GLU A 726 -1.57 -21.02 -52.22
CA GLU A 726 -1.40 -22.13 -51.28
C GLU A 726 0.10 -22.37 -51.05
N GLY A 727 0.48 -22.68 -49.82
CA GLY A 727 1.88 -22.89 -49.46
C GLY A 727 2.05 -23.55 -48.10
N VAL A 728 3.30 -23.69 -47.66
CA VAL A 728 3.60 -24.09 -46.28
C VAL A 728 3.34 -22.91 -45.35
N CYS A 729 2.85 -23.16 -44.15
CA CYS A 729 2.63 -22.14 -43.13
C CYS A 729 3.93 -21.42 -42.72
N LEU A 730 3.79 -20.17 -42.27
CA LEU A 730 4.91 -19.26 -42.01
C LEU A 730 5.70 -19.56 -40.72
N ASP A 731 5.25 -20.52 -39.90
CA ASP A 731 5.87 -20.86 -38.61
C ASP A 731 7.26 -21.55 -38.70
N GLY A 732 7.74 -21.83 -39.91
CA GLY A 732 9.06 -22.39 -40.19
C GLY A 732 9.31 -23.79 -39.59
N THR A 733 8.29 -24.42 -38.99
CA THR A 733 8.43 -25.65 -38.19
C THR A 733 7.43 -26.73 -38.59
N THR A 734 6.30 -26.37 -39.19
CA THR A 734 5.30 -27.32 -39.66
C THR A 734 5.32 -27.43 -41.19
N SER A 735 5.09 -28.63 -41.72
CA SER A 735 4.83 -28.83 -43.16
C SER A 735 3.35 -28.63 -43.50
N GLU A 736 2.63 -27.87 -42.68
CA GLU A 736 1.18 -27.72 -42.78
C GLU A 736 0.82 -26.76 -43.92
N LYS A 737 -0.32 -27.04 -44.55
CA LYS A 737 -0.80 -26.27 -45.70
C LYS A 737 -1.56 -25.03 -45.23
N CYS A 738 -1.11 -23.88 -45.70
CA CYS A 738 -1.75 -22.59 -45.50
C CYS A 738 -2.23 -22.00 -46.85
N TYR A 739 -3.16 -21.05 -46.76
CA TYR A 739 -3.88 -20.44 -47.86
C TYR A 739 -3.76 -18.92 -47.81
N GLY A 740 -3.86 -18.26 -48.97
CA GLY A 740 -3.82 -16.80 -49.08
C GLY A 740 -4.54 -16.27 -50.31
N GLY A 741 -4.78 -14.96 -50.33
CA GLY A 741 -5.53 -14.29 -51.38
C GLY A 741 -7.04 -14.51 -51.24
N LYS A 742 -7.77 -14.37 -52.34
CA LYS A 742 -9.21 -14.71 -52.36
C LYS A 742 -9.39 -16.20 -52.11
N ILE A 743 -10.16 -16.55 -51.09
CA ILE A 743 -10.49 -17.93 -50.74
C ILE A 743 -11.96 -18.15 -51.06
N THR A 744 -12.26 -19.22 -51.79
CA THR A 744 -13.62 -19.60 -52.16
C THR A 744 -13.93 -20.96 -51.57
N PHE A 745 -15.03 -21.03 -50.83
CA PHE A 745 -15.61 -22.29 -50.39
C PHE A 745 -16.77 -22.68 -51.30
N GLU A 746 -16.85 -23.97 -51.63
CA GLU A 746 -17.95 -24.56 -52.39
C GLU A 746 -18.42 -25.82 -51.66
N ILE A 747 -19.71 -25.85 -51.34
CA ILE A 747 -20.33 -27.00 -50.67
C ILE A 747 -20.72 -28.05 -51.71
N LYS A 748 -20.21 -29.29 -51.57
CA LYS A 748 -20.44 -30.37 -52.55
C LYS A 748 -21.89 -30.85 -52.63
N ASN A 749 -22.66 -30.67 -51.56
CA ASN A 749 -24.07 -31.06 -51.49
C ASN A 749 -24.99 -29.85 -51.70
N ASN A 750 -25.44 -29.65 -52.94
CA ASN A 750 -26.36 -28.57 -53.34
C ASN A 750 -27.78 -28.66 -52.73
N LEU A 751 -28.11 -29.76 -52.04
CA LEU A 751 -29.36 -29.95 -51.29
C LEU A 751 -29.20 -29.72 -49.78
N SER A 752 -27.99 -29.40 -49.32
CA SER A 752 -27.76 -29.18 -47.89
C SER A 752 -28.54 -27.96 -47.39
N GLN A 753 -29.07 -28.07 -46.17
CA GLN A 753 -29.78 -27.01 -45.44
C GLN A 753 -29.01 -26.58 -44.18
N PHE A 754 -27.81 -27.12 -43.96
CA PHE A 754 -27.01 -26.88 -42.76
C PHE A 754 -26.03 -25.74 -42.94
N ASP A 755 -25.71 -25.06 -41.83
CA ASP A 755 -24.59 -24.12 -41.72
C ASP A 755 -23.28 -24.91 -41.58
N TYR A 756 -22.19 -24.39 -42.16
CA TYR A 756 -20.88 -25.03 -42.11
C TYR A 756 -19.88 -24.19 -41.30
N PRO A 757 -19.54 -24.60 -40.06
CA PRO A 757 -18.48 -23.98 -39.29
C PRO A 757 -17.11 -24.49 -39.74
N ILE A 758 -16.21 -23.58 -40.06
CA ILE A 758 -14.84 -23.87 -40.49
C ILE A 758 -13.89 -23.15 -39.54
N LYS A 759 -13.06 -23.92 -38.82
CA LYS A 759 -12.07 -23.35 -37.90
C LYS A 759 -10.81 -22.95 -38.65
N TYR A 760 -10.18 -21.86 -38.22
CA TYR A 760 -8.93 -21.41 -38.81
C TYR A 760 -8.02 -20.71 -37.79
N HIS A 761 -6.76 -20.57 -38.20
CA HIS A 761 -5.73 -19.75 -37.57
C HIS A 761 -5.13 -18.79 -38.59
N TYR A 762 -4.71 -17.64 -38.11
CA TYR A 762 -3.95 -16.64 -38.83
C TYR A 762 -2.51 -16.64 -38.30
N TYR A 763 -1.53 -16.70 -39.20
CA TYR A 763 -0.12 -16.54 -38.87
C TYR A 763 0.34 -15.14 -39.28
N ASP A 764 1.02 -14.46 -38.36
CA ASP A 764 1.69 -13.20 -38.67
C ASP A 764 2.91 -13.43 -39.58
N THR A 765 3.59 -12.35 -39.92
CA THR A 765 4.75 -12.39 -40.82
C THR A 765 6.03 -12.93 -40.18
N GLU A 766 6.02 -13.16 -38.87
CA GLU A 766 7.09 -13.72 -38.08
C GLU A 766 6.81 -15.18 -37.67
N GLY A 767 5.67 -15.73 -38.09
CA GLY A 767 5.30 -17.13 -37.94
C GLY A 767 4.61 -17.47 -36.62
N ILE A 768 4.16 -16.49 -35.82
CA ILE A 768 3.35 -16.78 -34.64
C ILE A 768 1.88 -16.97 -35.04
N LYS A 769 1.28 -18.00 -34.44
CA LYS A 769 -0.11 -18.42 -34.69
C LYS A 769 -1.08 -17.67 -33.78
N SER A 770 -2.20 -17.23 -34.34
CA SER A 770 -3.32 -16.61 -33.62
C SER A 770 -4.06 -17.57 -32.68
N ASN A 771 -5.05 -17.03 -31.97
CA ASN A 771 -6.15 -17.83 -31.43
C ASN A 771 -6.94 -18.52 -32.56
N THR A 772 -7.65 -19.61 -32.22
CA THR A 772 -8.60 -20.24 -33.17
C THR A 772 -9.81 -19.33 -33.38
N ALA A 773 -10.19 -19.13 -34.64
CA ALA A 773 -11.43 -18.46 -35.05
C ALA A 773 -12.28 -19.38 -35.93
N THR A 774 -13.55 -19.01 -36.15
CA THR A 774 -14.52 -19.78 -36.93
C THR A 774 -15.18 -18.93 -38.01
N ILE A 775 -15.14 -19.43 -39.24
CA ILE A 775 -15.95 -18.94 -40.35
C ILE A 775 -17.24 -19.77 -40.37
N ILE A 776 -18.40 -19.12 -40.29
CA ILE A 776 -19.71 -19.77 -40.43
C ILE A 776 -20.23 -19.47 -41.83
N LEU A 777 -20.30 -20.50 -42.68
CA LEU A 777 -21.01 -20.43 -43.96
C LEU A 777 -22.50 -20.71 -43.71
N ARG A 778 -23.28 -19.64 -43.53
CA ARG A 778 -24.71 -19.71 -43.25
C ARG A 778 -25.49 -20.01 -44.51
N ASN A 779 -26.30 -21.06 -44.48
CA ASN A 779 -27.07 -21.48 -45.64
C ASN A 779 -28.42 -20.78 -45.72
N SER A 780 -28.71 -20.12 -46.84
CA SER A 780 -29.97 -19.41 -47.03
C SER A 780 -31.14 -20.31 -47.42
N ALA A 781 -30.90 -21.59 -47.77
CA ALA A 781 -31.95 -22.56 -48.02
C ALA A 781 -32.74 -22.77 -46.73
N LYS A 782 -34.06 -22.53 -46.78
CA LYS A 782 -34.98 -22.53 -45.62
C LYS A 782 -34.73 -23.74 -44.70
N ASN A 783 -34.22 -23.47 -43.50
CA ASN A 783 -34.08 -24.44 -42.43
C ASN A 783 -35.46 -24.60 -41.75
N THR A 784 -36.38 -25.35 -42.34
CA THR A 784 -37.76 -25.53 -41.81
C THR A 784 -37.84 -26.42 -40.56
N ASN A 785 -36.70 -26.80 -39.96
CA ASN A 785 -36.64 -27.63 -38.75
C ASN A 785 -36.34 -26.83 -37.46
N SER A 786 -36.50 -25.51 -37.44
CA SER A 786 -36.53 -24.74 -36.19
C SER A 786 -37.93 -24.40 -35.67
N ASP A 787 -38.99 -24.72 -36.42
CA ASP A 787 -40.38 -24.45 -36.03
C ASP A 787 -41.08 -25.71 -35.48
N SER A 788 -40.60 -26.23 -34.35
CA SER A 788 -41.45 -26.83 -33.29
C SER A 788 -40.64 -27.45 -32.14
N SER A 789 -40.28 -26.62 -31.15
CA SER A 789 -40.63 -26.85 -29.74
C SER A 789 -39.98 -25.79 -28.85
N GLY A 790 -40.81 -25.10 -28.06
CA GLY A 790 -40.38 -24.23 -26.96
C GLY A 790 -40.11 -22.78 -27.35
N GLY A 791 -41.15 -21.95 -27.32
CA GLY A 791 -41.01 -20.50 -27.47
C GLY A 791 -40.07 -19.91 -26.42
N GLY A 792 -38.93 -19.42 -26.87
CA GLY A 792 -38.00 -18.60 -26.12
C GLY A 792 -37.43 -17.56 -27.07
N ALA A 793 -37.97 -16.35 -27.03
CA ALA A 793 -37.32 -15.20 -27.65
C ALA A 793 -35.88 -15.15 -27.12
N ILE A 794 -34.91 -15.29 -28.02
CA ILE A 794 -33.49 -15.05 -27.70
C ILE A 794 -33.37 -13.53 -27.54
N ASN A 795 -33.71 -13.06 -26.36
CA ASN A 795 -33.43 -11.72 -25.89
C ASN A 795 -31.92 -11.50 -25.99
N ILE A 796 -31.52 -10.58 -26.87
CA ILE A 796 -30.20 -9.91 -26.87
C ILE A 796 -29.90 -9.25 -25.50
N ILE A 797 -30.89 -9.19 -24.60
CA ILE A 797 -30.76 -8.76 -23.20
C ILE A 797 -30.07 -9.85 -22.31
N ALA A 798 -30.00 -11.11 -22.72
CA ALA A 798 -29.37 -12.18 -21.92
C ALA A 798 -27.82 -12.24 -22.06
N LEU A 799 -27.25 -11.63 -23.11
CA LEU A 799 -25.79 -11.47 -23.23
C LEU A 799 -25.29 -10.29 -22.38
N PHE A 800 -26.12 -9.26 -22.20
CA PHE A 800 -25.90 -8.21 -21.19
C PHE A 800 -26.15 -8.69 -19.75
N GLY A 801 -26.94 -9.75 -19.56
CA GLY A 801 -27.14 -10.39 -18.26
C GLY A 801 -25.93 -11.19 -17.73
N LEU A 802 -25.07 -11.71 -18.61
CA LEU A 802 -23.86 -12.44 -18.21
C LEU A 802 -22.64 -11.53 -18.02
N LEU A 803 -22.56 -10.40 -18.74
CA LEU A 803 -21.67 -9.29 -18.38
C LEU A 803 -22.13 -8.60 -17.07
N GLY A 804 -23.44 -8.53 -16.83
CA GLY A 804 -24.00 -8.07 -15.56
C GLY A 804 -23.70 -9.00 -14.37
N ILE A 805 -23.63 -10.32 -14.57
CA ILE A 805 -23.29 -11.29 -13.50
C ILE A 805 -21.76 -11.42 -13.32
N ALA A 806 -20.95 -11.18 -14.35
CA ALA A 806 -19.50 -11.00 -14.22
C ALA A 806 -19.15 -9.68 -13.51
N ALA A 807 -19.86 -8.58 -13.79
CA ALA A 807 -19.78 -7.31 -13.04
C ALA A 807 -20.33 -7.44 -11.60
N TYR A 808 -21.36 -8.27 -11.38
CA TYR A 808 -21.90 -8.57 -10.04
C TYR A 808 -21.00 -9.53 -9.23
N ARG A 809 -20.22 -10.40 -9.89
CA ARG A 809 -19.19 -11.26 -9.27
C ARG A 809 -17.84 -10.55 -9.10
N SER A 810 -17.46 -9.62 -9.97
CA SER A 810 -16.26 -8.78 -9.80
C SER A 810 -16.44 -7.75 -8.67
N ARG A 811 -17.68 -7.30 -8.40
CA ARG A 811 -18.03 -6.56 -7.17
C ARG A 811 -17.78 -7.35 -5.86
N ARG A 812 -17.54 -8.66 -5.91
CA ARG A 812 -17.14 -9.49 -4.76
C ARG A 812 -15.64 -9.86 -4.72
N LEU A 813 -14.92 -9.73 -5.84
CA LEU A 813 -13.50 -10.05 -5.91
C LEU A 813 -12.59 -8.84 -5.69
N PHE A 814 -13.11 -7.61 -5.78
CA PHE A 814 -12.40 -6.36 -5.46
C PHE A 814 -12.80 -5.75 -4.10
N LYS A 815 -13.20 -6.62 -3.18
CA LYS A 815 -13.14 -6.32 -1.75
C LYS A 815 -12.06 -7.20 -1.13
N SER A 816 -10.83 -6.96 -1.56
CA SER A 816 -9.69 -6.96 -0.67
C SER A 816 -9.11 -5.58 -0.78
#